data_AF-A0A2R6F7H4-F1
#
_entry.id   AF-A0A2R6F7H4-F1
#
_cell.length_a   1.000
_cell.length_b   1.000
_cell.length_c   1.000
_cell.angle_alpha   90.00
_cell.angle_beta   90.00
_cell.angle_gamma   90.00
#
_symmetry.space_group_name_H-M   'P 1'
#
loop_
_entity.id
_entity.type
_entity.pdbx_description
1 polymer ?
#
loop_
_entity_poly.entity_id
_entity_poly.type
_entity_poly.pdbx_seq_one_letter_code
_entity_poly.pdbx_strand_id
1 'polypeptide(L)'
;MTDEEGGPALERFHEAVERAGSPVLTTEEIARQLDEAREDVEAWLADLETSGGAVSRDVSQDPTVWYPAEWTDYADRERFVVFPDRRQIVVDKPAQFTRAQLSQFARLVDTNGEQGYVYETDDSDVWQAPYDDVDDLLGTVRDVLPQRYPGLEAWLTEQWKRAHQFTLRTHEDGYTVLEAATENLMGNVARQKLDDSHLRAPISDTESWVAEEATAEVKRVLYGANYPVQDERDLDSGEPLDLSLTLDLREYQHDWVGRFMETKSGVLVGPPGSGKTVATMGIVERVGGETLILVPSRELVRQWRDELLAHTTLGESQVGEYHGGKKNVRPVTVATYQTAGMGRHRHLFDSREWGLIVYDEVQHVPSDVYRRSASLQTRHRLGLSASPVREDDLQGEIFTLIGPPIGTDWDALFDEGFVAEPRVEIRYIPWMDSESRNEYVGSEGHERRQIAASNPAKIEETERILGRHPEQKALVFVDYLDQGRALSGALDVPFVSGDTPHHERERLFQQFRDGSLRTLVVSRVGDEGIDLPDASLAVVASGLGGSRRQGTQRAGRTMRPAGRALMYVLATQGAREEEFARQQMRYLAGKGIQVQEQTVDPPDDGDEETDAEAEPSVKSEEERADDEDESDRPDEDESVA
;
A
#
# COMPACT_ATOMS: atom_id res chain seq x y z
N MET A 1 -15.15 -51.94 14.76
CA MET A 1 -16.57 -52.14 15.13
C MET A 1 -16.85 -51.13 16.22
N THR A 2 -17.47 -49.99 15.99
CA THR A 2 -18.22 -49.43 14.84
C THR A 2 -18.29 -47.93 15.14
N ASP A 3 -17.98 -47.06 14.18
CA ASP A 3 -18.41 -45.65 14.14
C ASP A 3 -18.39 -45.22 12.66
N GLU A 4 -19.20 -45.93 11.87
CA GLU A 4 -19.63 -45.54 10.52
C GLU A 4 -21.05 -44.92 10.56
N GLU A 5 -21.51 -44.45 11.73
CA GLU A 5 -22.91 -44.03 11.92
C GLU A 5 -23.24 -42.63 11.38
N GLY A 6 -22.25 -41.81 11.01
CA GLY A 6 -22.48 -40.50 10.39
C GLY A 6 -22.45 -40.46 8.85
N GLY A 7 -21.85 -41.46 8.19
CA GLY A 7 -21.56 -41.43 6.75
C GLY A 7 -22.82 -41.31 5.87
N PRO A 8 -23.85 -42.17 6.04
CA PRO A 8 -25.04 -42.13 5.20
C PRO A 8 -25.94 -40.91 5.46
N ALA A 9 -25.98 -40.41 6.69
CA ALA A 9 -26.82 -39.26 7.05
C ALA A 9 -26.19 -37.94 6.58
N LEU A 10 -24.86 -37.79 6.72
CA LEU A 10 -24.14 -36.62 6.23
C LEU A 10 -24.19 -36.53 4.70
N GLU A 11 -24.02 -37.65 4.01
CA GLU A 11 -24.17 -37.72 2.54
C GLU A 11 -25.58 -37.33 2.09
N ARG A 12 -26.63 -37.81 2.78
CA ARG A 12 -28.02 -37.42 2.50
C ARG A 12 -28.25 -35.93 2.74
N PHE A 13 -27.65 -35.37 3.79
CA PHE A 13 -27.76 -33.95 4.07
C PHE A 13 -27.08 -33.10 3.00
N HIS A 14 -25.88 -33.49 2.58
CA HIS A 14 -25.16 -32.83 1.48
C HIS A 14 -25.95 -32.91 0.17
N GLU A 15 -26.58 -34.05 -0.12
CA GLU A 15 -27.46 -34.22 -1.28
C GLU A 15 -28.67 -33.27 -1.22
N ALA A 16 -29.29 -33.11 -0.05
CA ALA A 16 -30.40 -32.17 0.13
C ALA A 16 -29.99 -30.71 -0.12
N VAL A 17 -28.80 -30.32 0.37
CA VAL A 17 -28.20 -29.00 0.17
C VAL A 17 -27.88 -28.75 -1.30
N GLU A 18 -27.27 -29.71 -1.99
CA GLU A 18 -26.98 -29.61 -3.43
C GLU A 18 -28.27 -29.47 -4.26
N ARG A 19 -29.31 -30.26 -3.96
CA ARG A 19 -30.60 -30.19 -4.66
C ARG A 19 -31.34 -28.88 -4.41
N ALA A 20 -31.25 -28.35 -3.20
CA ALA A 20 -31.86 -27.06 -2.87
C ALA A 20 -31.11 -25.87 -3.46
N GLY A 21 -29.80 -26.02 -3.70
CA GLY A 21 -28.91 -24.91 -4.06
C GLY A 21 -28.81 -23.85 -2.96
N SER A 22 -29.18 -24.18 -1.72
CA SER A 22 -29.14 -23.29 -0.57
C SER A 22 -28.37 -23.95 0.58
N PRO A 23 -27.45 -23.21 1.22
CA PRO A 23 -26.61 -23.78 2.24
C PRO A 23 -27.27 -23.98 3.62
N VAL A 24 -28.40 -23.32 3.81
CA VAL A 24 -29.19 -23.34 5.04
C VAL A 24 -30.57 -23.82 4.66
N LEU A 25 -31.05 -24.86 5.34
CA LEU A 25 -32.34 -25.46 5.06
C LEU A 25 -33.13 -25.70 6.35
N THR A 26 -34.45 -25.54 6.27
CA THR A 26 -35.35 -26.03 7.30
C THR A 26 -35.53 -27.55 7.19
N THR A 27 -35.91 -28.22 8.27
CA THR A 27 -36.25 -29.66 8.25
C THR A 27 -37.30 -29.99 7.18
N GLU A 28 -38.24 -29.06 6.94
CA GLU A 28 -39.30 -29.22 5.94
C GLU A 28 -38.81 -29.09 4.50
N GLU A 29 -37.77 -28.29 4.25
CA GLU A 29 -37.11 -28.21 2.95
C GLU A 29 -36.27 -29.44 2.67
N ILE A 30 -35.54 -29.95 3.65
CA ILE A 30 -34.73 -31.17 3.53
C ILE A 30 -35.65 -32.36 3.19
N ALA A 31 -36.74 -32.54 3.95
CA ALA A 31 -37.74 -33.56 3.70
C ALA A 31 -38.32 -33.47 2.27
N ARG A 32 -38.56 -32.24 1.78
CA ARG A 32 -39.07 -32.01 0.42
C ARG A 32 -38.05 -32.36 -0.67
N GLN A 33 -36.76 -32.05 -0.47
CA GLN A 33 -35.72 -32.31 -1.47
C GLN A 33 -35.32 -33.79 -1.56
N LEU A 34 -35.43 -34.51 -0.45
CA LEU A 34 -35.12 -35.94 -0.39
C LEU A 34 -36.36 -36.84 -0.63
N ASP A 35 -37.56 -36.26 -0.68
CA ASP A 35 -38.84 -36.98 -0.75
C ASP A 35 -39.02 -37.95 0.45
N GLU A 36 -38.64 -37.47 1.64
CA GLU A 36 -38.68 -38.21 2.90
C GLU A 36 -39.73 -37.63 3.87
N ALA A 37 -40.17 -38.43 4.85
CA ALA A 37 -41.07 -37.94 5.89
C ALA A 37 -40.30 -37.03 6.87
N ARG A 38 -40.94 -35.92 7.28
CA ARG A 38 -40.33 -34.93 8.19
C ARG A 38 -39.81 -35.54 9.49
N GLU A 39 -40.54 -36.50 10.06
CA GLU A 39 -40.19 -37.15 11.34
C GLU A 39 -38.89 -37.98 11.21
N ASP A 40 -38.67 -38.61 10.06
CA ASP A 40 -37.45 -39.39 9.79
C ASP A 40 -36.24 -38.46 9.63
N VAL A 41 -36.43 -37.33 8.93
CA VAL A 41 -35.41 -36.29 8.74
C VAL A 41 -35.00 -35.63 10.05
N GLU A 42 -35.96 -35.32 10.91
CA GLU A 42 -35.71 -34.74 12.23
C GLU A 42 -34.89 -35.69 13.12
N ALA A 43 -35.16 -37.00 13.06
CA ALA A 43 -34.43 -38.00 13.82
C ALA A 43 -32.95 -38.09 13.41
N TRP A 44 -32.63 -38.17 12.11
CA TRP A 44 -31.24 -38.30 11.67
C TRP A 44 -30.46 -36.97 11.70
N LEU A 45 -31.13 -35.81 11.63
CA LEU A 45 -30.49 -34.51 11.84
C LEU A 45 -30.04 -34.30 13.29
N ALA A 46 -30.83 -34.78 14.27
CA ALA A 46 -30.45 -34.74 15.68
C ALA A 46 -29.21 -35.61 15.97
N ASP A 47 -29.11 -36.78 15.33
CA ASP A 47 -27.93 -37.65 15.42
C ASP A 47 -26.70 -37.01 14.75
N LEU A 48 -26.89 -36.32 13.61
CA LEU A 48 -25.82 -35.55 12.94
C LEU A 48 -25.31 -34.39 13.77
N GLU A 49 -26.17 -33.66 14.46
CA GLU A 49 -25.75 -32.56 15.34
C GLU A 49 -24.99 -33.07 16.57
N THR A 50 -25.43 -34.20 17.14
CA THR A 50 -24.72 -34.83 18.27
C THR A 50 -23.33 -35.33 17.87
N SER A 51 -23.18 -35.80 16.62
CA SER A 51 -21.90 -36.26 16.06
C SER A 51 -21.04 -35.14 15.43
N GLY A 52 -21.54 -33.89 15.42
CA GLY A 52 -20.83 -32.73 14.90
C GLY A 52 -20.78 -32.62 13.37
N GLY A 53 -21.67 -33.31 12.64
CA GLY A 53 -21.81 -33.22 11.18
C GLY A 53 -22.77 -32.13 10.70
N ALA A 54 -23.68 -31.66 11.55
CA ALA A 54 -24.60 -30.56 11.28
C ALA A 54 -24.74 -29.64 12.51
N VAL A 55 -25.17 -28.40 12.28
CA VAL A 55 -25.45 -27.42 13.34
C VAL A 55 -26.88 -26.92 13.14
N SER A 56 -27.66 -26.90 14.22
CA SER A 56 -28.97 -26.27 14.23
C SER A 56 -28.91 -24.86 14.82
N ARG A 57 -29.79 -23.97 14.35
CA ARG A 57 -29.99 -22.66 14.96
C ARG A 57 -31.47 -22.31 15.02
N ASP A 58 -31.95 -22.02 16.22
CA ASP A 58 -33.28 -21.47 16.42
C ASP A 58 -33.30 -19.99 16.04
N VAL A 59 -34.19 -19.63 15.11
CA VAL A 59 -34.37 -18.26 14.64
C VAL A 59 -35.64 -17.70 15.27
N SER A 60 -35.59 -16.48 15.82
CA SER A 60 -36.64 -15.93 16.69
C SER A 60 -38.03 -15.77 16.05
N GLN A 61 -38.19 -16.03 14.74
CA GLN A 61 -39.45 -15.86 13.99
C GLN A 61 -39.79 -17.01 13.01
N ASP A 62 -39.03 -18.13 12.93
CA ASP A 62 -39.24 -19.23 11.94
C ASP A 62 -38.72 -20.60 12.45
N PRO A 63 -38.98 -21.77 11.80
CA PRO A 63 -38.56 -23.07 12.31
C PRO A 63 -37.04 -23.26 12.28
N THR A 64 -36.54 -24.13 13.17
CA THR A 64 -35.12 -24.48 13.31
C THR A 64 -34.47 -24.78 11.96
N VAL A 65 -33.38 -24.06 11.66
CA VAL A 65 -32.61 -24.24 10.43
C VAL A 65 -31.36 -25.06 10.68
N TRP A 66 -30.97 -25.84 9.69
CA TRP A 66 -29.85 -26.77 9.73
C TRP A 66 -28.83 -26.41 8.64
N TYR A 67 -27.55 -26.50 8.97
CA TYR A 67 -26.43 -26.36 8.03
C TYR A 67 -25.27 -27.29 8.42
N PRO A 68 -24.42 -27.74 7.47
CA PRO A 68 -23.27 -28.60 7.77
C PRO A 68 -22.30 -27.94 8.76
N ALA A 69 -21.71 -28.71 9.67
CA ALA A 69 -20.83 -28.13 10.70
C ALA A 69 -19.55 -27.49 10.12
N GLU A 70 -19.04 -28.05 9.01
CA GLU A 70 -17.95 -27.48 8.21
C GLU A 70 -18.30 -26.09 7.63
N TRP A 71 -19.58 -25.69 7.63
CA TRP A 71 -20.03 -24.39 7.15
C TRP A 71 -20.05 -23.27 8.18
N THR A 72 -19.75 -23.61 9.43
CA THR A 72 -19.45 -22.60 10.45
C THR A 72 -18.20 -21.79 10.09
N ASP A 73 -17.34 -22.31 9.19
CA ASP A 73 -16.20 -21.61 8.59
C ASP A 73 -16.55 -20.73 7.37
N TYR A 74 -17.82 -20.74 6.90
CA TYR A 74 -18.25 -20.11 5.63
C TYR A 74 -19.27 -18.97 5.78
N ALA A 75 -19.51 -18.48 7.01
CA ALA A 75 -20.39 -17.32 7.24
C ALA A 75 -19.84 -15.98 6.69
N ASP A 76 -18.60 -15.98 6.17
CA ASP A 76 -17.88 -14.82 5.61
C ASP A 76 -17.74 -14.84 4.08
N ARG A 77 -18.63 -15.50 3.32
CA ARG A 77 -18.52 -15.51 1.85
C ARG A 77 -18.92 -14.16 1.22
N GLU A 78 -17.96 -13.58 0.51
CA GLU A 78 -18.11 -12.43 -0.38
C GLU A 78 -19.27 -12.62 -1.37
N ARG A 79 -20.04 -11.58 -1.65
CA ARG A 79 -21.16 -11.66 -2.61
C ARG A 79 -20.77 -11.05 -3.94
N PHE A 80 -20.84 -11.87 -4.99
CA PHE A 80 -20.54 -11.45 -6.36
C PHE A 80 -21.84 -11.23 -7.17
N VAL A 81 -21.89 -10.15 -7.93
CA VAL A 81 -22.86 -9.91 -9.00
C VAL A 81 -22.09 -9.63 -10.28
N VAL A 82 -22.08 -10.61 -11.19
CA VAL A 82 -21.39 -10.50 -12.48
C VAL A 82 -22.40 -10.13 -13.56
N PHE A 83 -22.05 -9.14 -14.37
CA PHE A 83 -22.77 -8.72 -15.57
C PHE A 83 -21.91 -9.02 -16.80
N PRO A 84 -21.96 -10.24 -17.37
CA PRO A 84 -21.04 -10.68 -18.42
C PRO A 84 -21.09 -9.79 -19.67
N ASP A 85 -22.30 -9.41 -20.11
CA ASP A 85 -22.49 -8.56 -21.30
C ASP A 85 -21.91 -7.15 -21.14
N ARG A 86 -21.83 -6.67 -19.90
CA ARG A 86 -21.22 -5.38 -19.54
C ARG A 86 -19.78 -5.52 -19.07
N ARG A 87 -19.26 -6.76 -18.97
CA ARG A 87 -17.93 -7.08 -18.43
C ARG A 87 -17.70 -6.45 -17.06
N GLN A 88 -18.74 -6.43 -16.23
CA GLN A 88 -18.71 -5.77 -14.92
C GLN A 88 -18.89 -6.81 -13.81
N ILE A 89 -18.10 -6.69 -12.75
CA ILE A 89 -18.13 -7.58 -11.58
C ILE A 89 -18.31 -6.70 -10.35
N VAL A 90 -19.42 -6.87 -9.65
CA VAL A 90 -19.67 -6.18 -8.38
C VAL A 90 -19.43 -7.17 -7.25
N VAL A 91 -18.61 -6.78 -6.26
CA VAL A 91 -18.31 -7.62 -5.11
C VAL A 91 -18.58 -6.86 -3.82
N ASP A 92 -19.36 -7.47 -2.92
CA ASP A 92 -19.62 -6.94 -1.58
C ASP A 92 -18.55 -7.45 -0.61
N LYS A 93 -17.87 -6.50 0.04
CA LYS A 93 -16.75 -6.67 0.98
C LYS A 93 -15.73 -7.72 0.54
N PRO A 94 -15.12 -7.58 -0.66
CA PRO A 94 -14.07 -8.50 -1.08
C PRO A 94 -12.89 -8.43 -0.11
N ALA A 95 -12.53 -9.57 0.46
CA ALA A 95 -11.25 -9.88 1.05
C ALA A 95 -10.11 -9.50 0.11
N GLN A 96 -8.95 -9.28 0.70
CA GLN A 96 -7.81 -8.77 -0.03
C GLN A 96 -7.36 -9.71 -1.16
N PHE A 97 -7.38 -11.02 -0.92
CA PHE A 97 -7.05 -12.03 -1.93
C PHE A 97 -7.92 -11.90 -3.19
N THR A 98 -9.24 -11.78 -3.03
CA THR A 98 -10.18 -11.58 -4.15
C THR A 98 -9.90 -10.28 -4.88
N ARG A 99 -9.59 -9.19 -4.18
CA ARG A 99 -9.23 -7.91 -4.81
C ARG A 99 -7.95 -8.04 -5.63
N ALA A 100 -6.93 -8.73 -5.09
CA ALA A 100 -5.67 -8.95 -5.77
C ALA A 100 -5.88 -9.76 -7.06
N GLN A 101 -6.64 -10.85 -7.01
CA GLN A 101 -6.93 -11.68 -8.17
C GLN A 101 -7.81 -10.95 -9.22
N LEU A 102 -8.87 -10.25 -8.81
CA LEU A 102 -9.68 -9.42 -9.72
C LEU A 102 -8.82 -8.36 -10.40
N SER A 103 -7.87 -7.77 -9.68
CA SER A 103 -6.98 -6.75 -10.23
C SER A 103 -6.01 -7.25 -11.31
N GLN A 104 -5.88 -8.57 -11.50
CA GLN A 104 -5.04 -9.14 -12.56
C GLN A 104 -5.72 -9.04 -13.94
N PHE A 105 -7.06 -9.09 -14.00
CA PHE A 105 -7.81 -9.07 -15.26
C PHE A 105 -8.97 -8.05 -15.32
N ALA A 106 -9.26 -7.32 -14.26
CA ALA A 106 -10.29 -6.27 -14.20
C ALA A 106 -9.79 -5.03 -13.47
N ARG A 107 -10.30 -3.84 -13.82
CA ARG A 107 -9.99 -2.56 -13.15
C ARG A 107 -11.10 -2.17 -12.18
N LEU A 108 -10.75 -1.59 -11.04
CA LEU A 108 -11.73 -1.04 -10.11
C LEU A 108 -12.26 0.30 -10.64
N VAL A 109 -13.56 0.38 -10.90
CA VAL A 109 -14.22 1.55 -11.49
C VAL A 109 -14.94 2.39 -10.43
N ASP A 110 -15.50 1.75 -9.40
CA ASP A 110 -16.25 2.43 -8.36
C ASP A 110 -16.23 1.68 -7.03
N THR A 111 -16.45 2.41 -5.94
CA THR A 111 -16.65 1.87 -4.58
C THR A 111 -17.86 2.57 -3.95
N ASN A 112 -18.97 1.84 -3.78
CA ASN A 112 -20.17 2.36 -3.13
C ASN A 112 -20.01 2.27 -1.61
N GLY A 113 -19.49 3.33 -0.99
CA GLY A 113 -19.28 3.41 0.46
C GLY A 113 -18.25 2.39 0.98
N GLU A 114 -18.40 1.95 2.24
CA GLU A 114 -17.46 1.01 2.89
C GLU A 114 -17.63 -0.47 2.47
N GLN A 115 -18.56 -0.82 1.56
CA GLN A 115 -18.98 -2.22 1.37
C GLN A 115 -18.96 -2.74 -0.08
N GLY A 116 -19.41 -2.00 -1.11
CA GLY A 116 -19.48 -2.53 -2.48
C GLY A 116 -18.38 -2.07 -3.43
N TYR A 117 -17.70 -2.99 -4.12
CA TYR A 117 -16.65 -2.72 -5.11
C TYR A 117 -17.14 -3.07 -6.52
N VAL A 118 -16.89 -2.22 -7.50
CA VAL A 118 -17.30 -2.41 -8.89
C VAL A 118 -16.08 -2.49 -9.78
N TYR A 119 -15.82 -3.66 -10.34
CA TYR A 119 -14.78 -3.92 -11.32
C TYR A 119 -15.36 -3.95 -12.73
N GLU A 120 -14.58 -3.52 -13.71
CA GLU A 120 -14.89 -3.65 -15.13
C GLU A 120 -13.68 -4.24 -15.85
N THR A 121 -13.90 -5.08 -16.86
CA THR A 121 -12.84 -5.59 -17.73
C THR A 121 -12.98 -4.99 -19.13
N ASP A 122 -11.92 -4.35 -19.59
CA ASP A 122 -11.78 -3.80 -20.94
C ASP A 122 -10.79 -4.63 -21.76
N ASP A 123 -10.75 -4.42 -23.08
CA ASP A 123 -9.87 -5.12 -24.01
C ASP A 123 -8.40 -4.98 -23.54
N SER A 124 -8.02 -3.78 -23.11
CA SER A 124 -6.66 -3.47 -22.64
C SER A 124 -6.23 -4.23 -21.40
N ASP A 125 -7.19 -4.59 -20.53
CA ASP A 125 -6.90 -5.30 -19.28
C ASP A 125 -6.53 -6.75 -19.56
N VAL A 126 -7.16 -7.36 -20.56
CA VAL A 126 -6.81 -8.70 -21.06
C VAL A 126 -5.47 -8.68 -21.77
N TRP A 127 -5.22 -7.67 -22.60
CA TRP A 127 -3.96 -7.53 -23.33
C TRP A 127 -2.73 -7.25 -22.44
N GLN A 128 -2.93 -6.92 -21.18
CA GLN A 128 -1.87 -6.66 -20.18
C GLN A 128 -1.90 -7.68 -19.04
N ALA A 129 -2.74 -8.71 -19.14
CA ALA A 129 -2.88 -9.67 -18.07
C ALA A 129 -1.54 -10.41 -17.87
N PRO A 130 -1.05 -10.56 -16.63
CA PRO A 130 0.30 -11.03 -16.33
C PRO A 130 0.39 -12.56 -16.37
N TYR A 131 -0.01 -13.18 -17.48
CA TYR A 131 0.01 -14.63 -17.66
C TYR A 131 0.84 -14.99 -18.90
N ASP A 132 1.39 -16.20 -18.90
CA ASP A 132 2.10 -16.73 -20.07
C ASP A 132 1.14 -17.48 -21.02
N ASP A 133 0.04 -18.01 -20.49
CA ASP A 133 -0.97 -18.75 -21.24
C ASP A 133 -2.41 -18.28 -20.91
N VAL A 134 -3.31 -18.45 -21.88
CA VAL A 134 -4.73 -18.09 -21.72
C VAL A 134 -5.44 -18.97 -20.69
N ASP A 135 -5.04 -20.23 -20.56
CA ASP A 135 -5.63 -21.17 -19.60
C ASP A 135 -5.33 -20.75 -18.15
N ASP A 136 -4.18 -20.11 -17.89
CA ASP A 136 -3.83 -19.56 -16.57
C ASP A 136 -4.71 -18.35 -16.22
N LEU A 137 -4.89 -17.43 -17.18
CA LEU A 137 -5.83 -16.31 -17.04
C LEU A 137 -7.25 -16.83 -16.75
N LEU A 138 -7.71 -17.81 -17.53
CA LEU A 138 -9.02 -18.41 -17.33
C LEU A 138 -9.10 -19.18 -16.00
N GLY A 139 -8.00 -19.78 -15.54
CA GLY A 139 -7.85 -20.39 -14.22
C GLY A 139 -8.16 -19.39 -13.12
N THR A 140 -7.44 -18.27 -13.07
CA THR A 140 -7.71 -17.20 -12.10
C THR A 140 -9.15 -16.68 -12.17
N VAL A 141 -9.69 -16.47 -13.37
CA VAL A 141 -11.10 -16.03 -13.52
C VAL A 141 -12.07 -17.05 -12.93
N ARG A 142 -11.81 -18.35 -13.12
CA ARG A 142 -12.65 -19.44 -12.59
C ARG A 142 -12.50 -19.62 -11.08
N ASP A 143 -11.33 -19.33 -10.53
CA ASP A 143 -11.06 -19.45 -9.09
C ASP A 143 -11.69 -18.30 -8.30
N VAL A 144 -11.76 -17.11 -8.90
CA VAL A 144 -12.32 -15.91 -8.27
C VAL A 144 -13.83 -15.84 -8.38
N LEU A 145 -14.38 -16.16 -9.55
CA LEU A 145 -15.80 -16.02 -9.80
C LEU A 145 -16.58 -17.21 -9.24
N PRO A 146 -17.79 -16.99 -8.67
CA PRO A 146 -18.54 -18.05 -7.99
C PRO A 146 -19.03 -19.17 -8.93
N GLN A 147 -19.01 -18.92 -10.25
CA GLN A 147 -19.43 -19.87 -11.27
C GLN A 147 -18.75 -19.52 -12.61
N ARG A 148 -18.89 -20.42 -13.58
CA ARG A 148 -18.37 -20.19 -14.94
C ARG A 148 -19.27 -19.25 -15.74
N TYR A 149 -18.64 -18.41 -16.55
CA TYR A 149 -19.31 -17.45 -17.42
C TYR A 149 -18.80 -17.64 -18.86
N PRO A 150 -19.36 -18.59 -19.64
CA PRO A 150 -18.80 -18.97 -20.94
C PRO A 150 -18.68 -17.81 -21.93
N GLY A 151 -19.62 -16.85 -21.91
CA GLY A 151 -19.55 -15.66 -22.77
C GLY A 151 -18.37 -14.75 -22.42
N LEU A 152 -18.10 -14.55 -21.13
CA LEU A 152 -16.95 -13.77 -20.66
C LEU A 152 -15.64 -14.51 -20.98
N GLU A 153 -15.56 -15.81 -20.70
CA GLU A 153 -14.39 -16.65 -21.01
C GLU A 153 -14.07 -16.68 -22.51
N ALA A 154 -15.10 -16.79 -23.36
CA ALA A 154 -14.94 -16.76 -24.82
C ALA A 154 -14.43 -15.40 -25.29
N TRP A 155 -14.95 -14.30 -24.73
CA TRP A 155 -14.49 -12.95 -25.04
C TRP A 155 -13.04 -12.72 -24.57
N LEU A 156 -12.69 -13.15 -23.35
CA LEU A 156 -11.31 -13.10 -22.83
C LEU A 156 -10.35 -13.84 -23.76
N THR A 157 -10.75 -15.04 -24.21
CA THR A 157 -9.96 -15.85 -25.16
C THR A 157 -9.78 -15.14 -26.51
N GLU A 158 -10.82 -14.49 -27.02
CA GLU A 158 -10.72 -13.72 -28.28
C GLU A 158 -9.77 -12.53 -28.11
N GLN A 159 -9.87 -11.78 -27.01
CA GLN A 159 -8.99 -10.65 -26.74
C GLN A 159 -7.55 -11.08 -26.51
N TRP A 160 -7.33 -12.20 -25.81
CA TRP A 160 -6.02 -12.82 -25.66
C TRP A 160 -5.42 -13.15 -27.03
N LYS A 161 -6.19 -13.86 -27.87
CA LYS A 161 -5.74 -14.20 -29.22
C LYS A 161 -5.38 -12.94 -30.02
N ARG A 162 -6.18 -11.88 -29.96
CA ARG A 162 -5.88 -10.59 -30.61
C ARG A 162 -4.56 -10.00 -30.12
N ALA A 163 -4.27 -10.11 -28.82
CA ALA A 163 -3.05 -9.58 -28.24
C ALA A 163 -1.77 -10.31 -28.66
N HIS A 164 -1.90 -11.55 -29.16
CA HIS A 164 -0.78 -12.40 -29.55
C HIS A 164 -0.68 -12.55 -31.09
N GLN A 165 -1.22 -11.58 -31.85
CA GLN A 165 -1.16 -11.62 -33.32
C GLN A 165 0.10 -10.98 -33.90
N PHE A 166 0.78 -10.11 -33.16
CA PHE A 166 2.02 -9.47 -33.57
C PHE A 166 3.03 -9.47 -32.43
N THR A 167 4.28 -9.75 -32.77
CA THR A 167 5.38 -9.79 -31.82
C THR A 167 6.58 -9.02 -32.38
N LEU A 168 7.22 -8.22 -31.54
CA LEU A 168 8.53 -7.64 -31.83
C LEU A 168 9.61 -8.56 -31.25
N ARG A 169 10.61 -8.90 -32.06
CA ARG A 169 11.73 -9.75 -31.68
C ARG A 169 13.05 -9.14 -32.13
N THR A 170 14.12 -9.55 -31.46
CA THR A 170 15.49 -9.20 -31.86
C THR A 170 15.98 -10.26 -32.85
N HIS A 171 16.34 -9.83 -34.06
CA HIS A 171 16.95 -10.72 -35.05
C HIS A 171 18.34 -11.16 -34.56
N GLU A 172 18.85 -12.29 -35.06
CA GLU A 172 20.20 -12.79 -34.75
C GLU A 172 21.31 -11.76 -35.08
N ASP A 173 21.05 -10.86 -36.01
CA ASP A 173 21.95 -9.77 -36.42
C ASP A 173 21.74 -8.46 -35.62
N GLY A 174 20.91 -8.49 -34.56
CA GLY A 174 20.73 -7.39 -33.61
C GLY A 174 19.73 -6.30 -33.98
N TYR A 175 18.97 -6.45 -35.07
CA TYR A 175 17.92 -5.49 -35.47
C TYR A 175 16.51 -5.94 -35.08
N THR A 176 15.57 -4.98 -34.98
CA THR A 176 14.19 -5.27 -34.57
C THR A 176 13.34 -5.81 -35.72
N VAL A 177 12.60 -6.89 -35.47
CA VAL A 177 11.68 -7.53 -36.43
C VAL A 177 10.26 -7.51 -35.87
N LEU A 178 9.30 -7.12 -36.72
CA LEU A 178 7.88 -7.34 -36.46
C LEU A 178 7.47 -8.66 -37.13
N GLU A 179 7.06 -9.61 -36.31
CA GLU A 179 6.49 -10.90 -36.70
C GLU A 179 4.96 -10.84 -36.57
N ALA A 180 4.24 -11.39 -37.53
CA ALA A 180 2.80 -11.60 -37.47
C ALA A 180 2.47 -13.09 -37.41
N ALA A 181 1.43 -13.44 -36.66
CA ALA A 181 0.96 -14.82 -36.53
C ALA A 181 0.52 -15.46 -37.86
N THR A 182 0.17 -14.64 -38.87
CA THR A 182 -0.19 -15.12 -40.22
C THR A 182 0.25 -14.12 -41.30
N GLU A 183 0.50 -14.63 -42.51
CA GLU A 183 0.78 -13.81 -43.71
C GLU A 183 -0.33 -12.77 -43.95
N ASN A 184 -1.58 -13.18 -43.76
CA ASN A 184 -2.74 -12.32 -43.94
C ASN A 184 -2.69 -11.08 -43.01
N LEU A 185 -2.26 -11.26 -41.76
CA LEU A 185 -2.12 -10.15 -40.81
C LEU A 185 -0.94 -9.25 -41.16
N MET A 186 0.19 -9.83 -41.57
CA MET A 186 1.34 -9.05 -42.03
C MET A 186 0.97 -8.20 -43.26
N GLY A 187 0.30 -8.79 -44.25
CA GLY A 187 -0.08 -8.10 -45.48
C GLY A 187 -1.22 -7.08 -45.29
N ASN A 188 -2.34 -7.50 -44.73
CA ASN A 188 -3.57 -6.71 -44.71
C ASN A 188 -3.74 -5.83 -43.47
N VAL A 189 -2.94 -6.02 -42.42
CA VAL A 189 -3.00 -5.17 -41.23
C VAL A 189 -1.70 -4.40 -41.07
N ALA A 190 -0.55 -5.07 -40.93
CA ALA A 190 0.72 -4.39 -40.67
C ALA A 190 1.17 -3.54 -41.86
N ARG A 191 1.45 -4.14 -43.01
CA ARG A 191 1.96 -3.43 -44.21
C ARG A 191 0.96 -2.44 -44.83
N GLN A 192 -0.33 -2.57 -44.52
CA GLN A 192 -1.34 -1.59 -44.95
C GLN A 192 -1.32 -0.33 -44.08
N LYS A 193 -1.01 -0.46 -42.79
CA LYS A 193 -1.07 0.64 -41.81
C LYS A 193 0.28 1.25 -41.48
N LEU A 194 1.35 0.49 -41.66
CA LEU A 194 2.72 0.90 -41.42
C LEU A 194 3.38 1.20 -42.78
N ASP A 195 3.89 2.42 -42.93
CA ASP A 195 4.58 2.86 -44.14
C ASP A 195 6.11 2.63 -44.06
N ASP A 196 6.84 3.08 -45.09
CA ASP A 196 8.28 2.91 -45.23
C ASP A 196 9.11 3.61 -44.11
N SER A 197 8.50 4.53 -43.35
CA SER A 197 9.15 5.13 -42.17
C SER A 197 9.12 4.20 -40.94
N HIS A 198 8.23 3.20 -40.96
CA HIS A 198 8.07 2.21 -39.90
C HIS A 198 8.73 0.88 -40.24
N LEU A 199 8.49 0.38 -41.47
CA LEU A 199 8.98 -0.91 -41.95
C LEU A 199 10.03 -0.67 -43.05
N ARG A 200 11.28 -1.05 -42.78
CA ARG A 200 12.40 -0.83 -43.71
C ARG A 200 12.36 -1.78 -44.90
N ALA A 201 12.05 -3.05 -44.65
CA ALA A 201 11.95 -4.07 -45.70
C ALA A 201 11.16 -5.30 -45.22
N PRO A 202 10.47 -6.03 -46.12
CA PRO A 202 9.95 -7.35 -45.80
C PRO A 202 11.10 -8.36 -45.65
N ILE A 203 11.02 -9.22 -44.64
CA ILE A 203 11.98 -10.33 -44.44
C ILE A 203 11.38 -11.63 -44.98
N SER A 204 10.10 -11.87 -44.66
CA SER A 204 9.33 -13.02 -45.11
C SER A 204 7.87 -12.63 -45.32
N ASP A 205 6.99 -13.60 -45.58
CA ASP A 205 5.55 -13.35 -45.70
C ASP A 205 4.91 -12.98 -44.36
N THR A 206 5.53 -13.34 -43.24
CA THR A 206 5.07 -13.08 -41.87
C THR A 206 5.93 -12.07 -41.13
N GLU A 207 7.06 -11.63 -41.67
CA GLU A 207 8.03 -10.79 -40.96
C GLU A 207 8.44 -9.55 -41.75
N SER A 208 8.67 -8.45 -41.05
CA SER A 208 9.23 -7.23 -41.63
C SER A 208 10.26 -6.60 -40.69
N TRP A 209 11.34 -6.07 -41.26
CA TRP A 209 12.35 -5.30 -40.53
C TRP A 209 11.76 -3.95 -40.12
N VAL A 210 11.78 -3.65 -38.83
CA VAL A 210 11.29 -2.41 -38.25
C VAL A 210 12.42 -1.37 -38.16
N ALA A 211 12.12 -0.12 -38.47
CA ALA A 211 13.00 0.99 -38.14
C ALA A 211 13.04 1.14 -36.61
N GLU A 212 14.23 1.01 -36.03
CA GLU A 212 14.45 0.99 -34.58
C GLU A 212 13.82 2.22 -33.89
N GLU A 213 14.01 3.40 -34.50
CA GLU A 213 13.46 4.68 -34.07
C GLU A 213 11.91 4.77 -34.12
N ALA A 214 11.26 3.89 -34.88
CA ALA A 214 9.81 3.88 -35.10
C ALA A 214 9.07 2.82 -34.27
N THR A 215 9.78 2.04 -33.45
CA THR A 215 9.20 0.91 -32.70
C THR A 215 7.98 1.31 -31.86
N ALA A 216 8.07 2.43 -31.14
CA ALA A 216 6.95 2.95 -30.34
C ALA A 216 5.75 3.38 -31.20
N GLU A 217 6.00 3.83 -32.44
CA GLU A 217 4.95 4.22 -33.38
C GLU A 217 4.29 2.99 -34.02
N VAL A 218 5.08 1.96 -34.35
CA VAL A 218 4.56 0.65 -34.80
C VAL A 218 3.57 0.08 -33.79
N LYS A 219 3.96 0.01 -32.51
CA LYS A 219 3.08 -0.43 -31.41
C LYS A 219 1.79 0.39 -31.37
N ARG A 220 1.90 1.72 -31.50
CA ARG A 220 0.75 2.64 -31.45
C ARG A 220 -0.23 2.43 -32.60
N VAL A 221 0.28 2.31 -33.83
CA VAL A 221 -0.53 2.14 -35.05
C VAL A 221 -1.28 0.81 -35.01
N LEU A 222 -0.59 -0.28 -34.61
CA LEU A 222 -1.19 -1.61 -34.51
C LEU A 222 -2.17 -1.71 -33.32
N TYR A 223 -1.85 -1.08 -32.19
CA TYR A 223 -2.80 -0.95 -31.08
C TYR A 223 -4.09 -0.25 -31.52
N GLY A 224 -3.97 0.87 -32.26
CA GLY A 224 -5.13 1.57 -32.85
C GLY A 224 -5.90 0.74 -33.88
N ALA A 225 -5.31 -0.34 -34.38
CA ALA A 225 -5.95 -1.34 -35.23
C ALA A 225 -6.58 -2.51 -34.46
N ASN A 226 -6.60 -2.45 -33.12
CA ASN A 226 -7.06 -3.51 -32.22
C ASN A 226 -6.17 -4.77 -32.20
N TYR A 227 -4.87 -4.57 -32.44
CA TYR A 227 -3.84 -5.59 -32.39
C TYR A 227 -2.63 -5.05 -31.61
N PRO A 228 -2.64 -5.12 -30.27
CA PRO A 228 -1.45 -4.73 -29.51
C PRO A 228 -0.30 -5.68 -29.87
N VAL A 229 0.92 -5.18 -29.75
CA VAL A 229 2.13 -5.90 -30.15
C VAL A 229 2.83 -6.40 -28.90
N GLN A 230 3.11 -7.70 -28.84
CA GLN A 230 3.98 -8.27 -27.82
C GLN A 230 5.42 -7.83 -28.09
N ASP A 231 6.16 -7.45 -27.06
CA ASP A 231 7.56 -7.07 -27.20
C ASP A 231 8.43 -8.12 -26.50
N GLU A 232 9.01 -9.02 -27.30
CA GLU A 232 9.89 -10.12 -26.90
C GLU A 232 11.34 -9.85 -27.35
N ARG A 233 11.72 -8.57 -27.50
CA ARG A 233 13.10 -8.22 -27.83
C ARG A 233 14.03 -8.49 -26.65
N ASP A 234 15.25 -8.93 -26.93
CA ASP A 234 16.29 -9.16 -25.93
C ASP A 234 16.87 -7.80 -25.49
N LEU A 235 16.19 -7.16 -24.53
CA LEU A 235 16.57 -5.88 -23.96
C LEU A 235 17.40 -6.11 -22.68
N ASP A 236 18.63 -6.60 -22.80
CA ASP A 236 19.44 -6.99 -21.62
C ASP A 236 19.75 -5.82 -20.64
N SER A 237 19.56 -4.56 -21.04
CA SER A 237 19.85 -3.36 -20.21
C SER A 237 19.01 -2.11 -20.51
N GLY A 238 18.00 -2.19 -21.39
CA GLY A 238 17.37 -0.99 -21.97
C GLY A 238 18.31 -0.18 -22.88
N GLU A 239 17.86 0.98 -23.35
CA GLU A 239 18.72 1.91 -24.10
C GLU A 239 19.86 2.40 -23.18
N PRO A 240 21.14 2.30 -23.58
CA PRO A 240 22.26 2.69 -22.73
C PRO A 240 22.27 4.19 -22.49
N LEU A 241 22.51 4.57 -21.24
CA LEU A 241 22.57 5.95 -20.78
C LEU A 241 23.88 6.19 -20.04
N ASP A 242 24.74 7.04 -20.63
CA ASP A 242 25.97 7.50 -19.98
C ASP A 242 25.61 8.51 -18.89
N LEU A 243 25.77 8.08 -17.63
CA LEU A 243 25.47 8.84 -16.41
C LEU A 243 26.55 8.53 -15.38
N SER A 244 26.98 9.55 -14.65
CA SER A 244 27.83 9.37 -13.48
C SER A 244 27.27 10.15 -12.29
N LEU A 245 27.41 9.57 -11.10
CA LEU A 245 27.04 10.22 -9.85
C LEU A 245 28.14 11.21 -9.44
N THR A 246 27.77 12.42 -9.03
CA THR A 246 28.71 13.45 -8.56
C THR A 246 28.83 13.52 -7.04
N LEU A 247 28.13 12.62 -6.34
CA LEU A 247 28.18 12.45 -4.89
C LEU A 247 28.88 11.14 -4.55
N ASP A 248 29.64 11.14 -3.45
CA ASP A 248 30.16 9.91 -2.88
C ASP A 248 29.07 9.20 -2.07
N LEU A 249 28.88 7.90 -2.33
CA LEU A 249 27.96 7.07 -1.57
C LEU A 249 28.57 6.71 -0.21
N ARG A 250 27.70 6.60 0.80
CA ARG A 250 28.07 6.06 2.12
C ARG A 250 28.30 4.55 2.01
N GLU A 251 29.02 3.96 2.97
CA GLU A 251 29.36 2.54 2.96
C GLU A 251 28.12 1.62 2.90
N TYR A 252 27.09 1.89 3.71
CA TYR A 252 25.84 1.14 3.64
C TYR A 252 25.08 1.35 2.32
N GLN A 253 25.22 2.51 1.66
CA GLN A 253 24.60 2.76 0.36
C GLN A 253 25.32 1.97 -0.74
N HIS A 254 26.64 1.80 -0.62
CA HIS A 254 27.39 0.89 -1.50
C HIS A 254 26.94 -0.56 -1.33
N ASP A 255 26.67 -1.03 -0.10
CA ASP A 255 26.07 -2.35 0.14
C ASP A 255 24.69 -2.48 -0.51
N TRP A 256 23.82 -1.47 -0.38
CA TRP A 256 22.49 -1.48 -1.03
C TRP A 256 22.58 -1.56 -2.54
N VAL A 257 23.46 -0.75 -3.16
CA VAL A 257 23.71 -0.79 -4.61
C VAL A 257 24.26 -2.15 -5.00
N GLY A 258 25.23 -2.69 -4.27
CA GLY A 258 25.84 -4.01 -4.55
C GLY A 258 24.80 -5.14 -4.54
N ARG A 259 24.00 -5.23 -3.47
CA ARG A 259 22.92 -6.22 -3.35
C ARG A 259 21.89 -6.09 -4.47
N PHE A 260 21.51 -4.86 -4.82
CA PHE A 260 20.60 -4.64 -5.94
C PHE A 260 21.19 -5.12 -7.26
N MET A 261 22.47 -4.88 -7.53
CA MET A 261 23.11 -5.35 -8.77
C MET A 261 23.19 -6.89 -8.84
N GLU A 262 23.28 -7.58 -7.71
CA GLU A 262 23.24 -9.05 -7.64
C GLU A 262 21.84 -9.60 -7.92
N THR A 263 20.82 -9.05 -7.26
CA THR A 263 19.42 -9.53 -7.40
C THR A 263 18.74 -9.00 -8.64
N LYS A 264 19.22 -7.87 -9.18
CA LYS A 264 18.63 -7.05 -10.25
C LYS A 264 17.27 -6.45 -9.90
N SER A 265 16.60 -6.95 -8.87
CA SER A 265 15.31 -6.47 -8.40
C SER A 265 15.30 -6.40 -6.88
N GLY A 266 14.58 -5.44 -6.31
CA GLY A 266 14.52 -5.30 -4.85
C GLY A 266 13.90 -4.01 -4.37
N VAL A 267 13.60 -3.97 -3.07
CA VAL A 267 12.98 -2.81 -2.41
C VAL A 267 13.96 -2.24 -1.39
N LEU A 268 14.47 -1.02 -1.62
CA LEU A 268 15.24 -0.30 -0.60
C LEU A 268 14.31 0.10 0.54
N VAL A 269 14.55 -0.48 1.72
CA VAL A 269 13.81 -0.19 2.93
C VAL A 269 14.71 0.65 3.84
N GLY A 270 14.16 1.72 4.40
CA GLY A 270 14.92 2.54 5.34
C GLY A 270 14.14 3.76 5.75
N PRO A 271 14.51 4.41 6.87
CA PRO A 271 13.78 5.58 7.34
C PRO A 271 13.82 6.72 6.31
N PRO A 272 12.89 7.69 6.40
CA PRO A 272 13.09 8.99 5.75
C PRO A 272 14.49 9.55 6.07
N GLY A 273 15.15 10.17 5.10
CA GLY A 273 16.49 10.75 5.30
C GLY A 273 17.66 9.76 5.25
N SER A 274 17.43 8.44 5.13
CA SER A 274 18.50 7.44 4.97
C SER A 274 19.27 7.53 3.64
N GLY A 275 18.85 8.41 2.73
CA GLY A 275 19.48 8.61 1.43
C GLY A 275 19.07 7.56 0.38
N LYS A 276 17.84 7.02 0.44
CA LYS A 276 17.27 6.14 -0.60
C LYS A 276 17.41 6.71 -2.00
N THR A 277 17.06 7.99 -2.18
CA THR A 277 17.19 8.71 -3.46
C THR A 277 18.65 8.71 -3.97
N VAL A 278 19.62 8.96 -3.08
CA VAL A 278 21.05 8.94 -3.43
C VAL A 278 21.52 7.54 -3.81
N ALA A 279 21.13 6.52 -3.04
CA ALA A 279 21.41 5.13 -3.37
C ALA A 279 20.77 4.71 -4.71
N THR A 280 19.54 5.17 -5.00
CA THR A 280 18.89 4.96 -6.30
C THR A 280 19.70 5.58 -7.43
N MET A 281 20.21 6.80 -7.29
CA MET A 281 21.05 7.41 -8.34
C MET A 281 22.33 6.60 -8.58
N GLY A 282 22.93 6.01 -7.53
CA GLY A 282 24.03 5.06 -7.67
C GLY A 282 23.63 3.75 -8.39
N ILE A 283 22.40 3.27 -8.18
CA ILE A 283 21.84 2.15 -8.95
C ILE A 283 21.65 2.54 -10.42
N VAL A 284 21.10 3.73 -10.70
CA VAL A 284 20.90 4.24 -12.08
C VAL A 284 22.25 4.29 -12.82
N GLU A 285 23.29 4.80 -12.17
CA GLU A 285 24.66 4.81 -12.72
C GLU A 285 25.17 3.39 -13.03
N ARG A 286 25.00 2.44 -12.11
CA ARG A 286 25.50 1.06 -12.28
C ARG A 286 24.71 0.26 -13.31
N VAL A 287 23.40 0.50 -13.43
CA VAL A 287 22.57 -0.09 -14.48
C VAL A 287 22.93 0.49 -15.84
N GLY A 288 23.23 1.80 -15.90
CA GLY A 288 23.71 2.46 -17.12
C GLY A 288 22.67 2.48 -18.25
N GLY A 289 21.38 2.45 -17.91
CA GLY A 289 20.26 2.40 -18.86
C GLY A 289 19.20 3.47 -18.59
N GLU A 290 18.41 3.78 -19.61
CA GLU A 290 17.27 4.70 -19.49
C GLU A 290 16.34 4.30 -18.34
N THR A 291 15.85 5.27 -17.58
CA THR A 291 15.17 5.01 -16.30
C THR A 291 13.80 5.69 -16.22
N LEU A 292 12.78 4.92 -15.84
CA LEU A 292 11.46 5.42 -15.51
C LEU A 292 11.27 5.46 -13.98
N ILE A 293 11.05 6.65 -13.43
CA ILE A 293 10.81 6.84 -11.99
C ILE A 293 9.35 7.19 -11.79
N LEU A 294 8.63 6.35 -11.05
CA LEU A 294 7.21 6.52 -10.73
C LEU A 294 7.05 7.00 -9.29
N VAL A 295 6.29 8.08 -9.11
CA VAL A 295 6.13 8.75 -7.81
C VAL A 295 4.65 9.05 -7.52
N PRO A 296 4.22 9.19 -6.26
CA PRO A 296 2.82 9.45 -5.93
C PRO A 296 2.35 10.88 -6.21
N SER A 297 3.24 11.88 -6.21
CA SER A 297 2.86 13.29 -6.30
C SER A 297 3.67 14.08 -7.34
N ARG A 298 3.12 15.22 -7.79
CA ARG A 298 3.81 16.14 -8.73
C ARG A 298 4.98 16.88 -8.08
N GLU A 299 5.00 16.98 -6.77
CA GLU A 299 6.11 17.59 -6.04
C GLU A 299 7.33 16.68 -6.08
N LEU A 300 7.12 15.38 -5.79
CA LEU A 300 8.18 14.38 -5.91
C LEU A 300 8.74 14.32 -7.32
N VAL A 301 7.92 14.56 -8.36
CA VAL A 301 8.44 14.71 -9.73
C VAL A 301 9.49 15.81 -9.83
N ARG A 302 9.24 16.97 -9.22
CA ARG A 302 10.18 18.10 -9.23
C ARG A 302 11.39 17.82 -8.35
N GLN A 303 11.17 17.31 -7.13
CA GLN A 303 12.26 16.97 -6.21
C GLN A 303 13.22 15.97 -6.85
N TRP A 304 12.71 14.87 -7.41
CA TRP A 304 13.54 13.89 -8.14
C TRP A 304 14.28 14.52 -9.32
N ARG A 305 13.60 15.36 -10.12
CA ARG A 305 14.26 16.07 -11.22
C ARG A 305 15.41 16.93 -10.71
N ASP A 306 15.18 17.71 -9.66
CA ASP A 306 16.17 18.65 -9.15
C ASP A 306 17.35 17.92 -8.50
N GLU A 307 17.09 16.83 -7.76
CA GLU A 307 18.12 15.93 -7.20
C GLU A 307 18.96 15.26 -8.31
N LEU A 308 18.32 14.72 -9.36
CA LEU A 308 19.01 14.12 -10.50
C LEU A 308 19.94 15.12 -11.18
N LEU A 309 19.46 16.35 -11.43
CA LEU A 309 20.26 17.40 -12.08
C LEU A 309 21.36 17.95 -11.17
N ALA A 310 21.16 17.94 -9.84
CA ALA A 310 22.14 18.42 -8.88
C ALA A 310 23.27 17.42 -8.60
N HIS A 311 22.97 16.12 -8.71
CA HIS A 311 23.84 15.05 -8.19
C HIS A 311 24.30 14.04 -9.25
N THR A 312 23.96 14.25 -10.52
CA THR A 312 24.44 13.42 -11.63
C THR A 312 24.97 14.29 -12.77
N THR A 313 25.60 13.65 -13.76
CA THR A 313 26.05 14.31 -15.00
C THR A 313 24.93 14.59 -16.01
N LEU A 314 23.68 14.30 -15.69
CA LEU A 314 22.54 14.50 -16.59
C LEU A 314 22.26 15.97 -16.89
N GLY A 315 22.01 16.28 -18.16
CA GLY A 315 21.49 17.59 -18.58
C GLY A 315 19.96 17.68 -18.52
N GLU A 316 19.42 18.91 -18.53
CA GLU A 316 17.97 19.16 -18.55
C GLU A 316 17.25 18.50 -19.75
N SER A 317 17.96 18.30 -20.87
CA SER A 317 17.42 17.63 -22.05
C SER A 317 17.31 16.11 -21.89
N GLN A 318 17.93 15.53 -20.86
CA GLN A 318 17.89 14.09 -20.57
C GLN A 318 16.89 13.74 -19.46
N VAL A 319 16.44 14.73 -18.68
CA VAL A 319 15.47 14.53 -17.58
C VAL A 319 14.08 15.05 -17.96
N GLY A 320 13.11 14.14 -18.00
CA GLY A 320 11.72 14.37 -18.40
C GLY A 320 10.77 14.38 -17.20
N GLU A 321 9.68 15.15 -17.33
CA GLU A 321 8.58 15.18 -16.36
C GLU A 321 7.29 14.76 -17.05
N TYR A 322 6.59 13.78 -16.46
CA TYR A 322 5.37 13.21 -17.03
C TYR A 322 4.23 13.13 -16.01
N HIS A 323 3.40 14.18 -15.98
CA HIS A 323 2.25 14.30 -15.07
C HIS A 323 1.08 15.03 -15.75
N GLY A 324 -0.02 15.31 -15.05
CA GLY A 324 -1.23 15.91 -15.65
C GLY A 324 -1.05 17.28 -16.37
N GLY A 325 0.07 17.98 -16.15
CA GLY A 325 0.34 19.30 -16.72
C GLY A 325 1.58 19.39 -17.62
N LYS A 326 2.39 18.34 -17.69
CA LYS A 326 3.64 18.28 -18.48
C LYS A 326 3.85 16.85 -18.95
N LYS A 327 4.18 16.65 -20.23
CA LYS A 327 4.22 15.34 -20.88
C LYS A 327 5.51 15.18 -21.68
N ASN A 328 6.65 15.28 -20.99
CA ASN A 328 7.95 15.24 -21.62
C ASN A 328 8.63 13.92 -21.28
N VAL A 329 8.68 13.01 -22.23
CA VAL A 329 9.41 11.74 -22.11
C VAL A 329 10.86 11.95 -22.57
N ARG A 330 11.81 11.50 -21.77
CA ARG A 330 13.27 11.62 -21.95
C ARG A 330 13.99 10.36 -21.41
N PRO A 331 15.30 10.20 -21.65
CA PRO A 331 16.08 9.05 -21.15
C PRO A 331 15.91 8.75 -19.65
N VAL A 332 15.80 9.78 -18.81
CA VAL A 332 15.33 9.63 -17.43
C VAL A 332 14.01 10.36 -17.31
N THR A 333 12.92 9.65 -17.06
CA THR A 333 11.60 10.26 -16.94
C THR A 333 11.02 10.05 -15.56
N VAL A 334 10.59 11.13 -14.91
CA VAL A 334 9.88 11.08 -13.62
C VAL A 334 8.39 11.33 -13.86
N ALA A 335 7.56 10.37 -13.45
CA ALA A 335 6.12 10.37 -13.73
C ALA A 335 5.28 10.10 -12.49
N THR A 336 4.09 10.72 -12.41
CA THR A 336 3.15 10.42 -11.32
C THR A 336 2.40 9.10 -11.55
N TYR A 337 2.18 8.29 -10.52
CA TYR A 337 1.37 7.06 -10.59
C TYR A 337 0.01 7.28 -11.23
N GLN A 338 -0.73 8.31 -10.77
CA GLN A 338 -2.03 8.66 -11.33
C GLN A 338 -1.97 8.86 -12.85
N THR A 339 -0.92 9.49 -13.34
CA THR A 339 -0.74 9.71 -14.78
C THR A 339 -0.39 8.43 -15.51
N ALA A 340 0.56 7.66 -15.00
CA ALA A 340 1.01 6.42 -15.60
C ALA A 340 -0.11 5.36 -15.63
N GLY A 341 -0.98 5.35 -14.61
CA GLY A 341 -2.12 4.44 -14.48
C GLY A 341 -3.34 4.79 -15.35
N MET A 342 -3.38 5.95 -16.02
CA MET A 342 -4.49 6.28 -16.93
C MET A 342 -4.31 5.63 -18.31
N GLY A 343 -5.33 4.96 -18.86
CA GLY A 343 -5.21 4.15 -20.09
C GLY A 343 -4.62 4.89 -21.30
N ARG A 344 -5.01 6.17 -21.49
CA ARG A 344 -4.48 7.03 -22.55
C ARG A 344 -2.96 7.30 -22.47
N HIS A 345 -2.34 7.05 -21.32
CA HIS A 345 -0.91 7.24 -21.07
C HIS A 345 -0.14 5.91 -21.02
N ARG A 346 -0.74 4.79 -21.43
CA ARG A 346 -0.10 3.47 -21.55
C ARG A 346 1.23 3.53 -22.29
N HIS A 347 1.30 4.33 -23.35
CA HIS A 347 2.50 4.50 -24.16
C HIS A 347 3.72 4.98 -23.37
N LEU A 348 3.59 5.54 -22.16
CA LEU A 348 4.75 5.91 -21.34
C LEU A 348 5.66 4.69 -21.09
N PHE A 349 5.06 3.56 -20.76
CA PHE A 349 5.78 2.32 -20.50
C PHE A 349 6.44 1.81 -21.79
N ASP A 350 5.76 1.92 -22.93
CA ASP A 350 6.27 1.45 -24.23
C ASP A 350 7.09 2.48 -25.03
N SER A 351 7.21 3.72 -24.53
CA SER A 351 7.78 4.82 -25.31
C SER A 351 9.29 4.76 -25.46
N ARG A 352 9.95 4.02 -24.57
CA ARG A 352 11.39 3.82 -24.51
C ARG A 352 11.70 2.43 -23.96
N GLU A 353 12.93 2.00 -24.17
CA GLU A 353 13.45 0.73 -23.63
C GLU A 353 14.01 0.99 -22.24
N TRP A 354 13.12 1.06 -21.24
CA TRP A 354 13.52 1.34 -19.87
C TRP A 354 14.44 0.23 -19.34
N GLY A 355 15.69 0.57 -19.06
CA GLY A 355 16.66 -0.30 -18.41
C GLY A 355 16.38 -0.51 -16.93
N LEU A 356 15.71 0.45 -16.28
CA LEU A 356 15.31 0.41 -14.88
C LEU A 356 13.94 1.08 -14.68
N ILE A 357 13.09 0.47 -13.84
CA ILE A 357 11.91 1.14 -13.27
C ILE A 357 12.10 1.31 -11.78
N VAL A 358 11.87 2.53 -11.31
CA VAL A 358 11.87 2.89 -9.90
C VAL A 358 10.44 3.20 -9.45
N TYR A 359 9.99 2.56 -8.38
CA TYR A 359 8.71 2.82 -7.72
C TYR A 359 8.99 3.51 -6.39
N ASP A 360 8.81 4.82 -6.33
CA ASP A 360 8.94 5.57 -5.08
C ASP A 360 7.65 5.44 -4.26
N GLU A 361 7.80 5.25 -2.94
CA GLU A 361 6.68 4.96 -2.03
C GLU A 361 5.82 3.78 -2.52
N VAL A 362 6.44 2.61 -2.71
CA VAL A 362 5.84 1.40 -3.30
C VAL A 362 4.49 1.00 -2.73
N GLN A 363 4.25 1.32 -1.46
CA GLN A 363 2.99 1.04 -0.78
C GLN A 363 1.79 1.83 -1.33
N HIS A 364 2.01 2.77 -2.24
CA HIS A 364 0.98 3.57 -2.91
C HIS A 364 0.76 3.19 -4.38
N VAL A 365 1.50 2.21 -4.90
CA VAL A 365 1.41 1.85 -6.31
C VAL A 365 0.01 1.29 -6.59
N PRO A 366 -0.77 1.90 -7.50
CA PRO A 366 -2.09 1.37 -7.88
C PRO A 366 -1.96 0.07 -8.67
N SER A 367 -2.96 -0.81 -8.58
CA SER A 367 -2.98 -2.09 -9.32
C SER A 367 -2.83 -1.92 -10.84
N ASP A 368 -3.40 -0.86 -11.42
CA ASP A 368 -3.25 -0.58 -12.86
C ASP A 368 -1.81 -0.22 -13.25
N VAL A 369 -1.04 0.39 -12.34
CA VAL A 369 0.38 0.66 -12.56
C VAL A 369 1.17 -0.64 -12.46
N TYR A 370 0.87 -1.49 -11.47
CA TYR A 370 1.48 -2.82 -11.36
C TYR A 370 1.28 -3.62 -12.64
N ARG A 371 0.03 -3.80 -13.09
CA ARG A 371 -0.32 -4.54 -14.30
C ARG A 371 0.44 -4.05 -15.54
N ARG A 372 0.52 -2.72 -15.72
CA ARG A 372 1.20 -2.10 -16.87
C ARG A 372 2.71 -2.22 -16.82
N SER A 373 3.26 -2.16 -15.62
CA SER A 373 4.69 -2.31 -15.43
C SER A 373 5.12 -3.78 -15.44
N ALA A 374 4.21 -4.72 -15.19
CA ALA A 374 4.48 -6.15 -15.29
C ALA A 374 4.85 -6.55 -16.72
N SER A 375 4.18 -5.97 -17.73
CA SER A 375 4.50 -6.20 -19.14
C SER A 375 5.79 -5.55 -19.63
N LEU A 376 6.50 -4.78 -18.79
CA LEU A 376 7.81 -4.25 -19.16
C LEU A 376 8.90 -5.31 -18.99
N GLN A 377 9.63 -5.55 -20.07
CA GLN A 377 10.72 -6.53 -20.16
C GLN A 377 11.99 -6.15 -19.37
N THR A 378 11.95 -5.08 -18.57
CA THR A 378 13.12 -4.76 -17.74
C THR A 378 13.30 -5.79 -16.63
N ARG A 379 14.52 -6.32 -16.53
CA ARG A 379 14.97 -7.14 -15.40
C ARG A 379 15.25 -6.30 -14.16
N HIS A 380 15.33 -4.97 -14.27
CA HIS A 380 15.64 -4.10 -13.15
C HIS A 380 14.42 -3.37 -12.59
N ARG A 381 13.99 -3.78 -11.39
CA ARG A 381 12.83 -3.23 -10.67
C ARG A 381 13.24 -2.81 -9.27
N LEU A 382 13.19 -1.52 -9.01
CA LEU A 382 13.58 -0.94 -7.74
C LEU A 382 12.38 -0.34 -7.03
N GLY A 383 12.08 -0.83 -5.83
CA GLY A 383 11.11 -0.21 -4.94
C GLY A 383 11.78 0.66 -3.88
N LEU A 384 11.17 1.78 -3.50
CA LEU A 384 11.60 2.59 -2.36
C LEU A 384 10.49 2.65 -1.32
N SER A 385 10.80 2.30 -0.08
CA SER A 385 9.86 2.35 1.04
C SER A 385 10.46 2.99 2.28
N ALA A 386 9.69 3.86 2.93
CA ALA A 386 10.00 4.39 4.26
C ALA A 386 9.56 3.47 5.40
N SER A 387 8.66 2.51 5.13
CA SER A 387 8.06 1.64 6.15
C SER A 387 8.73 0.27 6.14
N PRO A 388 9.35 -0.18 7.26
CA PRO A 388 9.86 -1.52 7.38
C PRO A 388 8.72 -2.54 7.45
N VAL A 389 9.07 -3.70 6.93
CA VAL A 389 8.27 -4.89 6.64
C VAL A 389 7.42 -5.34 7.84
N ARG A 390 6.17 -5.72 7.58
CA ARG A 390 5.28 -6.51 8.44
C ARG A 390 4.56 -7.57 7.60
N GLU A 391 4.12 -8.63 8.22
CA GLU A 391 3.28 -9.68 7.61
C GLU A 391 1.85 -9.17 7.34
N ASP A 392 1.72 -8.14 6.50
CA ASP A 392 0.44 -7.70 5.97
C ASP A 392 0.37 -8.16 4.49
N ASP A 393 -0.78 -8.67 4.04
CA ASP A 393 -0.97 -9.26 2.69
C ASP A 393 -0.51 -8.35 1.53
N LEU A 394 -0.56 -7.02 1.71
CA LEU A 394 -0.09 -6.01 0.73
C LEU A 394 1.42 -6.10 0.46
N GLN A 395 2.21 -6.64 1.40
CA GLN A 395 3.67 -6.72 1.28
C GLN A 395 4.14 -7.95 0.53
N GLY A 396 3.43 -9.07 0.68
CA GLY A 396 3.64 -10.26 -0.15
C GLY A 396 3.51 -9.92 -1.63
N GLU A 397 2.51 -9.09 -1.98
CA GLU A 397 2.34 -8.56 -3.33
C GLU A 397 3.51 -7.66 -3.76
N ILE A 398 3.95 -6.71 -2.93
CA ILE A 398 5.08 -5.81 -3.28
C ILE A 398 6.37 -6.58 -3.56
N PHE A 399 6.76 -7.53 -2.70
CA PHE A 399 8.01 -8.27 -2.89
C PHE A 399 7.93 -9.29 -4.03
N THR A 400 6.75 -9.85 -4.28
CA THR A 400 6.51 -10.73 -5.43
C THR A 400 6.58 -9.94 -6.74
N LEU A 401 6.06 -8.71 -6.77
CA LEU A 401 5.97 -7.88 -7.98
C LEU A 401 7.24 -7.07 -8.27
N ILE A 402 7.99 -6.67 -7.23
CA ILE A 402 9.18 -5.81 -7.38
C ILE A 402 10.45 -6.58 -7.06
N GLY A 403 10.54 -7.25 -5.91
CA GLY A 403 11.74 -7.97 -5.48
C GLY A 403 11.96 -7.94 -3.97
N PRO A 404 12.96 -8.66 -3.44
CA PRO A 404 13.20 -8.78 -1.99
C PRO A 404 13.62 -7.45 -1.34
N PRO A 405 13.41 -7.27 -0.02
CA PRO A 405 13.86 -6.07 0.69
C PRO A 405 15.39 -6.00 0.79
N ILE A 406 15.94 -4.80 0.62
CA ILE A 406 17.37 -4.45 0.71
C ILE A 406 17.52 -3.32 1.71
N GLY A 407 18.41 -3.49 2.70
CA GLY A 407 18.59 -2.53 3.80
C GLY A 407 17.50 -2.67 4.86
N THR A 408 17.77 -3.39 5.94
CA THR A 408 16.78 -3.65 7.01
C THR A 408 17.28 -3.35 8.41
N ASP A 409 18.57 -3.00 8.55
CA ASP A 409 19.19 -2.69 9.83
C ASP A 409 19.10 -1.17 10.09
N TRP A 410 18.06 -0.79 10.81
CA TRP A 410 17.82 0.61 11.17
C TRP A 410 18.74 1.05 12.31
N ASP A 411 19.09 0.10 13.19
CA ASP A 411 19.92 0.36 14.36
C ASP A 411 21.32 0.80 13.92
N ALA A 412 21.91 0.13 12.92
CA ALA A 412 23.18 0.54 12.31
C ALA A 412 23.15 1.97 11.72
N LEU A 413 22.03 2.39 11.10
CA LEU A 413 21.89 3.74 10.52
C LEU A 413 21.78 4.84 11.58
N PHE A 414 21.21 4.53 12.75
CA PHE A 414 21.12 5.45 13.88
C PHE A 414 22.44 5.55 14.64
N ASP A 415 23.09 4.42 14.91
CA ASP A 415 24.35 4.34 15.65
C ASP A 415 25.48 5.10 14.93
N GLU A 416 25.49 5.07 13.60
CA GLU A 416 26.47 5.79 12.78
C GLU A 416 26.13 7.30 12.59
N GLY A 417 25.00 7.77 13.13
CA GLY A 417 24.59 9.18 13.10
C GLY A 417 24.14 9.68 11.72
N PHE A 418 23.83 8.76 10.80
CA PHE A 418 23.47 9.07 9.41
C PHE A 418 22.03 9.53 9.23
N VAL A 419 21.16 9.23 10.22
CA VAL A 419 19.75 9.63 10.31
C VAL A 419 19.50 10.20 11.70
N ALA A 420 18.78 11.32 11.80
CA ALA A 420 18.39 11.86 13.09
C ALA A 420 17.34 10.94 13.75
N GLU A 421 17.61 10.50 14.99
CA GLU A 421 16.68 9.69 15.77
C GLU A 421 15.48 10.55 16.20
N PRO A 422 14.24 10.27 15.74
CA PRO A 422 13.07 11.01 16.17
C PRO A 422 12.73 10.62 17.62
N ARG A 423 12.43 11.59 18.47
CA ARG A 423 11.86 11.31 19.79
C ARG A 423 10.35 11.31 19.69
N VAL A 424 9.74 10.18 20.06
CA VAL A 424 8.29 10.05 20.09
C VAL A 424 7.81 10.03 21.53
N GLU A 425 6.89 10.93 21.85
CA GLU A 425 6.29 11.04 23.17
C GLU A 425 4.78 10.84 23.06
N ILE A 426 4.26 9.86 23.80
CA ILE A 426 2.84 9.54 23.79
C ILE A 426 2.20 10.08 25.05
N ARG A 427 1.12 10.84 24.86
CA ARG A 427 0.35 11.48 25.91
C ARG A 427 -1.02 10.80 26.01
N TYR A 428 -1.24 10.11 27.12
CA TYR A 428 -2.55 9.55 27.43
C TYR A 428 -3.41 10.63 28.05
N ILE A 429 -4.46 11.02 27.33
CA ILE A 429 -5.31 12.17 27.65
C ILE A 429 -6.55 11.66 28.38
N PRO A 430 -6.81 12.08 29.63
CA PRO A 430 -8.06 11.77 30.30
C PRO A 430 -9.23 12.41 29.57
N TRP A 431 -10.44 11.92 29.82
CA TRP A 431 -11.64 12.60 29.36
C TRP A 431 -11.78 13.92 30.10
N MET A 432 -12.10 15.00 29.38
CA MET A 432 -12.30 16.33 29.97
C MET A 432 -13.36 16.29 31.09
N ASP A 433 -14.45 15.56 30.84
CA ASP A 433 -15.61 15.53 31.71
C ASP A 433 -16.36 14.19 31.56
N SER A 434 -17.27 13.94 32.50
CA SER A 434 -18.07 12.70 32.52
C SER A 434 -19.11 12.62 31.40
N GLU A 435 -19.57 13.74 30.85
CA GLU A 435 -20.54 13.80 29.75
C GLU A 435 -19.89 13.30 28.45
N SER A 436 -18.71 13.83 28.11
CA SER A 436 -17.88 13.40 26.98
C SER A 436 -17.57 11.90 27.04
N ARG A 437 -17.24 11.38 28.24
CA ARG A 437 -17.00 9.95 28.44
C ARG A 437 -18.26 9.10 28.25
N ASN A 438 -19.40 9.57 28.74
CA ASN A 438 -20.67 8.86 28.61
C ASN A 438 -21.14 8.83 27.15
N GLU A 439 -20.95 9.92 26.40
CA GLU A 439 -21.22 9.99 24.96
C GLU A 439 -20.40 8.92 24.21
N TYR A 440 -19.10 8.83 24.50
CA TYR A 440 -18.23 7.80 23.91
C TYR A 440 -18.69 6.36 24.21
N VAL A 441 -19.15 6.09 25.43
CA VAL A 441 -19.64 4.76 25.82
C VAL A 441 -20.97 4.44 25.14
N GLY A 442 -21.82 5.45 24.90
CA GLY A 442 -23.12 5.30 24.25
C GLY A 442 -23.07 5.21 22.71
N SER A 443 -21.97 5.60 22.08
CA SER A 443 -21.81 5.58 20.62
C SER A 443 -21.11 4.33 20.09
N GLU A 444 -21.26 4.07 18.79
CA GLU A 444 -20.59 2.97 18.08
C GLU A 444 -19.89 3.43 16.79
N GLY A 445 -19.11 2.53 16.17
CA GLY A 445 -18.59 2.71 14.81
C GLY A 445 -17.73 3.95 14.58
N HIS A 446 -18.12 4.78 13.61
CA HIS A 446 -17.39 6.00 13.23
C HIS A 446 -17.57 7.14 14.24
N GLU A 447 -18.78 7.31 14.74
CA GLU A 447 -19.14 8.34 15.72
C GLU A 447 -18.32 8.18 17.02
N ARG A 448 -18.24 6.94 17.54
CA ARG A 448 -17.40 6.62 18.69
C ARG A 448 -15.93 7.02 18.51
N ARG A 449 -15.38 6.82 17.31
CA ARG A 449 -13.99 7.23 16.98
C ARG A 449 -13.85 8.75 16.95
N GLN A 450 -14.84 9.45 16.40
CA GLN A 450 -14.85 10.90 16.33
C GLN A 450 -14.91 11.55 17.71
N ILE A 451 -15.72 11.02 18.64
CA ILE A 451 -15.82 11.51 20.02
C ILE A 451 -14.47 11.37 20.74
N ALA A 452 -13.83 10.20 20.66
CA ALA A 452 -12.50 10.02 21.26
C ALA A 452 -11.43 10.95 20.67
N ALA A 453 -11.43 11.11 19.34
CA ALA A 453 -10.51 12.01 18.65
C ALA A 453 -10.74 13.47 19.03
N SER A 454 -12.00 13.87 19.21
CA SER A 454 -12.41 15.25 19.50
C SER A 454 -12.51 15.56 21.00
N ASN A 455 -11.96 14.70 21.87
CA ASN A 455 -11.91 14.92 23.31
C ASN A 455 -11.33 16.33 23.60
N PRO A 456 -12.09 17.24 24.23
CA PRO A 456 -11.68 18.63 24.45
C PRO A 456 -10.34 18.76 25.19
N ALA A 457 -10.02 17.82 26.10
CA ALA A 457 -8.75 17.81 26.83
C ALA A 457 -7.51 17.72 25.90
N LYS A 458 -7.66 17.24 24.66
CA LYS A 458 -6.57 17.26 23.67
C LYS A 458 -6.19 18.67 23.23
N ILE A 459 -7.11 19.63 23.31
CA ILE A 459 -6.83 21.04 22.99
C ILE A 459 -5.86 21.60 24.02
N GLU A 460 -6.17 21.42 25.31
CA GLU A 460 -5.33 21.89 26.42
C GLU A 460 -3.93 21.26 26.38
N GLU A 461 -3.82 19.96 26.11
CA GLU A 461 -2.51 19.32 26.00
C GLU A 461 -1.75 19.79 24.76
N THR A 462 -2.43 20.01 23.62
CA THR A 462 -1.79 20.58 22.43
C THR A 462 -1.23 21.97 22.72
N GLU A 463 -2.00 22.83 23.40
CA GLU A 463 -1.56 24.16 23.82
C GLU A 463 -0.34 24.06 24.75
N ARG A 464 -0.37 23.16 25.74
CA ARG A 464 0.74 22.92 26.66
C ARG A 464 2.01 22.45 25.94
N ILE A 465 1.88 21.56 24.96
CA ILE A 465 3.00 21.09 24.13
C ILE A 465 3.59 22.26 23.33
N LEU A 466 2.75 23.02 22.63
CA LEU A 466 3.21 24.18 21.85
C LEU A 466 3.88 25.23 22.73
N GLY A 467 3.35 25.48 23.93
CA GLY A 467 3.92 26.40 24.92
C GLY A 467 5.27 25.97 25.47
N ARG A 468 5.57 24.66 25.51
CA ARG A 468 6.91 24.13 25.86
C ARG A 468 7.93 24.33 24.76
N HIS A 469 7.47 24.53 23.52
CA HIS A 469 8.32 24.62 22.31
C HIS A 469 8.05 25.90 21.49
N PRO A 470 8.11 27.11 22.08
CA PRO A 470 7.61 28.35 21.45
C PRO A 470 8.41 28.82 20.23
N GLU A 471 9.66 28.37 20.10
CA GLU A 471 10.55 28.71 18.98
C GLU A 471 10.55 27.67 17.85
N GLN A 472 9.83 26.56 18.04
CA GLN A 472 9.76 25.47 17.06
C GLN A 472 8.64 25.69 16.06
N LYS A 473 8.86 25.29 14.80
CA LYS A 473 7.79 25.21 13.81
C LYS A 473 7.00 23.91 14.03
N ALA A 474 5.69 24.03 14.22
CA ALA A 474 4.83 22.95 14.65
C ALA A 474 3.71 22.65 13.65
N LEU A 475 3.56 21.37 13.29
CA LEU A 475 2.39 20.87 12.56
C LEU A 475 1.48 20.08 13.51
N VAL A 476 0.21 20.44 13.55
CA VAL A 476 -0.82 19.75 14.34
C VAL A 476 -1.73 18.97 13.39
N PHE A 477 -1.73 17.65 13.49
CA PHE A 477 -2.47 16.75 12.62
C PHE A 477 -3.80 16.33 13.25
N VAL A 478 -4.86 16.38 12.45
CA VAL A 478 -6.23 15.99 12.85
C VAL A 478 -6.92 15.17 11.75
N ASP A 479 -7.75 14.20 12.15
CA ASP A 479 -8.58 13.43 11.21
C ASP A 479 -9.90 14.13 10.83
N TYR A 480 -10.45 14.86 11.80
CA TYR A 480 -11.82 15.35 11.79
C TYR A 480 -11.84 16.86 11.62
N LEU A 481 -12.70 17.35 10.72
CA LEU A 481 -12.77 18.78 10.40
C LEU A 481 -13.22 19.61 11.61
N ASP A 482 -14.15 19.09 12.41
CA ASP A 482 -14.65 19.80 13.59
C ASP A 482 -13.59 19.90 14.69
N GLN A 483 -12.81 18.83 14.89
CA GLN A 483 -11.63 18.87 15.76
C GLN A 483 -10.60 19.91 15.27
N GLY A 484 -10.32 19.94 13.96
CA GLY A 484 -9.39 20.91 13.37
C GLY A 484 -9.85 22.36 13.55
N ARG A 485 -11.15 22.62 13.38
CA ARG A 485 -11.76 23.93 13.64
C ARG A 485 -11.68 24.31 15.12
N ALA A 486 -11.94 23.38 16.03
CA ALA A 486 -11.85 23.61 17.48
C ALA A 486 -10.42 23.95 17.91
N LEU A 487 -9.42 23.16 17.47
CA LEU A 487 -8.00 23.44 17.73
C LEU A 487 -7.55 24.77 17.14
N SER A 488 -7.95 25.06 15.90
CA SER A 488 -7.63 26.33 15.23
C SER A 488 -8.18 27.53 15.96
N GLY A 489 -9.43 27.46 16.42
CA GLY A 489 -10.08 28.53 17.19
C GLY A 489 -9.47 28.72 18.57
N ALA A 490 -9.15 27.63 19.27
CA ALA A 490 -8.57 27.68 20.61
C ALA A 490 -7.11 28.18 20.61
N LEU A 491 -6.31 27.75 19.62
CA LEU A 491 -4.90 28.10 19.52
C LEU A 491 -4.64 29.41 18.75
N ASP A 492 -5.67 29.99 18.13
CA ASP A 492 -5.57 31.13 17.20
C ASP A 492 -4.56 30.89 16.05
N VAL A 493 -4.63 29.70 15.44
CA VAL A 493 -3.74 29.29 14.34
C VAL A 493 -4.53 28.88 13.10
N PRO A 494 -3.99 29.04 11.88
CA PRO A 494 -4.70 28.66 10.66
C PRO A 494 -4.93 27.15 10.55
N PHE A 495 -6.08 26.77 10.00
CA PHE A 495 -6.43 25.39 9.66
C PHE A 495 -6.49 25.18 8.16
N VAL A 496 -5.76 24.17 7.68
CA VAL A 496 -5.81 23.72 6.28
C VAL A 496 -6.54 22.39 6.19
N SER A 497 -7.59 22.36 5.37
CA SER A 497 -8.40 21.19 5.08
C SER A 497 -8.66 21.05 3.58
N GLY A 498 -9.48 20.06 3.21
CA GLY A 498 -9.86 19.82 1.81
C GLY A 498 -10.74 20.90 1.23
N ASP A 499 -11.45 21.62 2.10
CA ASP A 499 -12.27 22.75 1.73
C ASP A 499 -11.43 24.04 1.56
N THR A 500 -10.16 24.05 1.99
CA THR A 500 -9.29 25.22 1.85
C THR A 500 -8.95 25.46 0.37
N PRO A 501 -9.30 26.63 -0.19
CA PRO A 501 -8.98 26.96 -1.58
C PRO A 501 -7.48 26.85 -1.88
N HIS A 502 -7.14 26.37 -3.09
CA HIS A 502 -5.75 26.11 -3.48
C HIS A 502 -4.81 27.31 -3.28
N HIS A 503 -5.25 28.52 -3.66
CA HIS A 503 -4.45 29.73 -3.51
C HIS A 503 -4.17 30.07 -2.05
N GLU A 504 -5.14 29.83 -1.17
CA GLU A 504 -5.03 30.11 0.27
C GLU A 504 -4.14 29.08 0.95
N ARG A 505 -4.31 27.80 0.60
CA ARG A 505 -3.42 26.73 1.07
C ARG A 505 -1.96 27.01 0.71
N GLU A 506 -1.68 27.39 -0.54
CA GLU A 506 -0.32 27.71 -0.99
C GLU A 506 0.26 28.92 -0.26
N ARG A 507 -0.56 29.95 0.01
CA ARG A 507 -0.16 31.11 0.82
C ARG A 507 0.23 30.70 2.23
N LEU A 508 -0.59 29.89 2.91
CA LEU A 508 -0.34 29.44 4.29
C LEU A 508 0.90 28.55 4.39
N PHE A 509 1.10 27.64 3.43
CA PHE A 509 2.30 26.81 3.39
C PHE A 509 3.56 27.65 3.13
N GLN A 510 3.49 28.65 2.24
CA GLN A 510 4.62 29.54 2.01
C GLN A 510 4.98 30.34 3.27
N GLN A 511 3.98 30.86 3.98
CA GLN A 511 4.17 31.54 5.27
C GLN A 511 4.77 30.63 6.34
N PHE A 512 4.42 29.34 6.34
CA PHE A 512 5.05 28.38 7.23
C PHE A 512 6.52 28.11 6.84
N ARG A 513 6.82 27.95 5.54
CA ARG A 513 8.19 27.75 5.02
C ARG A 513 9.10 28.91 5.38
N ASP A 514 8.67 30.15 5.14
CA ASP A 514 9.46 31.35 5.43
C ASP A 514 9.55 31.69 6.93
N GLY A 515 8.68 31.07 7.75
CA GLY A 515 8.67 31.19 9.21
C GLY A 515 7.85 32.36 9.74
N SER A 516 7.10 33.07 8.88
CA SER A 516 6.10 34.04 9.31
C SER A 516 4.92 33.38 10.03
N LEU A 517 4.64 32.12 9.73
CA LEU A 517 3.75 31.24 10.49
C LEU A 517 4.56 30.13 11.17
N ARG A 518 4.36 29.95 12.48
CA ARG A 518 5.06 28.92 13.26
C ARG A 518 4.24 27.66 13.48
N THR A 519 2.92 27.77 13.56
CA THR A 519 2.03 26.65 13.85
C THR A 519 0.93 26.56 12.81
N LEU A 520 0.64 25.35 12.34
CA LEU A 520 -0.43 25.08 11.39
C LEU A 520 -1.18 23.81 11.78
N VAL A 521 -2.51 23.89 11.77
CA VAL A 521 -3.38 22.70 11.92
C VAL A 521 -3.70 22.17 10.52
N VAL A 522 -3.54 20.86 10.31
CA VAL A 522 -3.74 20.21 9.01
C VAL A 522 -4.62 18.98 9.16
N SER A 523 -5.61 18.83 8.27
CA SER A 523 -6.46 17.63 8.23
C SER A 523 -5.90 16.54 7.28
N ARG A 524 -6.64 15.43 7.10
CA ARG A 524 -6.44 14.33 6.12
C ARG A 524 -6.00 14.75 4.70
N VAL A 525 -6.13 16.02 4.37
CA VAL A 525 -5.66 16.61 3.12
C VAL A 525 -4.13 16.69 3.06
N GLY A 526 -3.41 16.42 4.16
CA GLY A 526 -1.97 16.11 4.15
C GLY A 526 -1.60 14.67 3.74
N ASP A 527 -2.56 13.73 3.70
CA ASP A 527 -2.29 12.31 3.45
C ASP A 527 -2.28 11.95 1.96
N GLU A 528 -2.95 12.72 1.09
CA GLU A 528 -3.06 12.44 -0.34
C GLU A 528 -2.59 13.62 -1.21
N GLY A 529 -1.33 13.55 -1.65
CA GLY A 529 -0.83 14.37 -2.77
C GLY A 529 -0.51 15.84 -2.49
N ILE A 530 -0.45 16.26 -1.22
CA ILE A 530 -0.19 17.65 -0.82
C ILE A 530 1.13 17.78 -0.05
N ASP A 531 1.92 18.75 -0.51
CA ASP A 531 3.25 19.16 -0.05
C ASP A 531 3.18 19.83 1.33
N LEU A 532 3.76 19.20 2.36
CA LEU A 532 3.79 19.73 3.73
C LEU A 532 5.15 20.39 4.05
N PRO A 533 5.16 21.59 4.64
CA PRO A 533 6.37 22.39 4.85
C PRO A 533 7.18 22.04 6.11
N ASP A 534 8.51 22.25 6.06
CA ASP A 534 9.50 21.85 7.11
C ASP A 534 9.13 22.24 8.54
N ALA A 535 9.03 21.24 9.43
CA ALA A 535 8.69 21.40 10.84
C ALA A 535 9.69 20.68 11.76
N SER A 536 9.87 21.16 12.98
CA SER A 536 10.71 20.50 14.01
C SER A 536 9.89 19.79 15.08
N LEU A 537 8.61 20.16 15.19
CA LEU A 537 7.63 19.61 16.13
C LEU A 537 6.40 19.10 15.36
N ALA A 538 5.96 17.88 15.66
CA ALA A 538 4.70 17.33 15.17
C ALA A 538 3.80 16.95 16.35
N VAL A 539 2.52 17.34 16.31
CA VAL A 539 1.50 16.91 17.27
C VAL A 539 0.40 16.17 16.53
N VAL A 540 0.28 14.88 16.77
CA VAL A 540 -0.82 14.05 16.24
C VAL A 540 -1.93 14.04 17.27
N ALA A 541 -2.89 14.96 17.09
CA ALA A 541 -4.05 15.09 17.98
C ALA A 541 -5.11 14.02 17.71
N SER A 542 -5.16 13.48 16.50
CA SER A 542 -5.90 12.26 16.13
C SER A 542 -5.30 11.69 14.82
N GLY A 543 -5.73 10.51 14.38
CA GLY A 543 -5.25 9.96 13.10
C GLY A 543 -4.25 8.82 13.16
N LEU A 544 -4.35 8.00 14.20
CA LEU A 544 -3.41 6.92 14.44
C LEU A 544 -3.44 5.77 13.37
N GLY A 545 -4.55 5.51 12.65
CA GLY A 545 -4.76 4.31 11.79
C GLY A 545 -3.83 4.05 10.56
N GLY A 546 -3.96 2.84 9.98
CA GLY A 546 -3.03 2.19 9.02
C GLY A 546 -2.53 2.99 7.81
N SER A 547 -3.38 3.70 7.05
CA SER A 547 -2.91 4.53 5.90
C SER A 547 -2.14 5.79 6.34
N ARG A 548 -2.12 6.10 7.63
CA ARG A 548 -1.75 7.40 8.20
C ARG A 548 -0.39 7.41 8.89
N ARG A 549 0.27 6.24 8.97
CA ARG A 549 1.74 6.16 9.16
C ARG A 549 2.48 6.99 8.10
N GLN A 550 1.90 7.13 6.90
CA GLN A 550 2.47 7.88 5.78
C GLN A 550 2.45 9.40 5.97
N GLY A 551 1.40 9.97 6.58
CA GLY A 551 1.34 11.40 6.93
C GLY A 551 2.36 11.78 8.00
N THR A 552 2.53 10.91 9.00
CA THR A 552 3.62 11.01 9.99
C THR A 552 5.00 10.84 9.36
N GLN A 553 5.16 9.91 8.42
CA GLN A 553 6.42 9.72 7.68
C GLN A 553 6.72 10.88 6.72
N ARG A 554 5.70 11.50 6.10
CA ARG A 554 5.84 12.72 5.30
C ARG A 554 6.22 13.91 6.17
N ALA A 555 5.55 14.10 7.31
CA ALA A 555 5.99 15.04 8.33
C ALA A 555 7.43 14.75 8.76
N GLY A 556 7.85 13.48 8.82
CA GLY A 556 9.23 13.07 9.04
C GLY A 556 10.21 13.30 7.90
N ARG A 557 9.78 13.30 6.62
CA ARG A 557 10.57 13.75 5.46
C ARG A 557 10.85 15.25 5.52
N THR A 558 9.90 15.95 6.09
CA THR A 558 9.86 17.40 6.35
C THR A 558 10.64 17.77 7.64
N MET A 559 11.10 16.79 8.43
CA MET A 559 11.95 17.01 9.61
C MET A 559 13.43 17.02 9.20
N ARG A 560 14.16 18.09 9.55
CA ARG A 560 15.55 18.31 9.12
C ARG A 560 16.56 17.30 9.70
N PRO A 561 17.66 17.00 8.97
CA PRO A 561 18.80 16.22 9.47
C PRO A 561 19.62 16.85 10.61
N ALA A 562 19.37 18.12 10.96
CA ALA A 562 20.22 18.90 11.87
C ALA A 562 19.58 19.19 13.25
N GLY A 563 18.42 18.60 13.55
CA GLY A 563 17.71 18.81 14.82
C GLY A 563 16.99 17.56 15.30
N ARG A 564 16.91 17.37 16.62
CA ARG A 564 16.12 16.29 17.23
C ARG A 564 14.64 16.53 16.92
N ALA A 565 14.13 15.81 15.94
CA ALA A 565 12.71 15.74 15.59
C ALA A 565 11.89 15.28 16.81
N LEU A 566 10.90 16.06 17.21
CA LEU A 566 10.05 15.73 18.36
C LEU A 566 8.59 15.54 17.90
N MET A 567 8.04 14.38 18.23
CA MET A 567 6.69 14.00 17.85
C MET A 567 5.87 13.69 19.10
N TYR A 568 4.72 14.34 19.24
CA TYR A 568 3.72 14.03 20.26
C TYR A 568 2.55 13.29 19.63
N VAL A 569 2.09 12.23 20.29
CA VAL A 569 0.87 11.49 19.91
C VAL A 569 -0.11 11.55 21.07
N LEU A 570 -1.31 12.08 20.82
CA LEU A 570 -2.35 12.24 21.84
C LEU A 570 -3.38 11.11 21.73
N ALA A 571 -3.48 10.27 22.74
CA ALA A 571 -4.42 9.15 22.79
C ALA A 571 -5.41 9.31 23.95
N THR A 572 -6.71 9.35 23.66
CA THR A 572 -7.71 9.42 24.73
C THR A 572 -7.76 8.12 25.52
N GLN A 573 -7.73 8.23 26.85
CA GLN A 573 -7.73 7.10 27.77
C GLN A 573 -9.01 6.27 27.69
N GLY A 574 -8.85 4.95 27.73
CA GLY A 574 -9.94 3.99 27.60
C GLY A 574 -10.58 3.95 26.21
N ALA A 575 -10.02 4.67 25.23
CA ALA A 575 -10.45 4.62 23.84
C ALA A 575 -9.59 3.67 23.00
N ARG A 576 -10.09 3.28 21.82
CA ARG A 576 -9.30 2.50 20.84
C ARG A 576 -8.00 3.19 20.41
N GLU A 577 -7.92 4.52 20.55
CA GLU A 577 -6.69 5.28 20.31
C GLU A 577 -5.54 4.86 21.23
N GLU A 578 -5.84 4.50 22.49
CA GLU A 578 -4.84 4.03 23.46
C GLU A 578 -4.21 2.70 23.04
N GLU A 579 -5.05 1.75 22.60
CA GLU A 579 -4.58 0.45 22.11
C GLU A 579 -3.71 0.60 20.85
N PHE A 580 -4.13 1.48 19.94
CA PHE A 580 -3.34 1.78 18.74
C PHE A 580 -1.98 2.40 19.11
N ALA A 581 -1.97 3.39 20.00
CA ALA A 581 -0.75 4.04 20.45
C ALA A 581 0.24 3.02 21.04
N ARG A 582 -0.23 2.10 21.90
CA ARG A 582 0.58 0.99 22.42
C ARG A 582 1.12 0.04 21.36
N GLN A 583 0.34 -0.24 20.30
CA GLN A 583 0.82 -1.09 19.20
C GLN A 583 1.90 -0.39 18.37
N GLN A 584 1.78 0.93 18.20
CA GLN A 584 2.78 1.76 17.55
C GLN A 584 4.07 1.89 18.38
N MET A 585 3.98 1.92 19.72
CA MET A 585 5.16 1.88 20.60
C MET A 585 5.98 0.62 20.38
N ARG A 586 5.33 -0.55 20.47
CA ARG A 586 6.00 -1.85 20.27
C ARG A 586 6.69 -1.92 18.91
N TYR A 587 6.13 -1.28 17.90
CA TYR A 587 6.73 -1.16 16.58
C TYR A 587 7.98 -0.26 16.56
N LEU A 588 7.87 0.97 17.08
CA LEU A 588 8.95 1.95 17.05
C LEU A 588 10.12 1.54 17.96
N ALA A 589 9.81 1.02 19.16
CA ALA A 589 10.81 0.50 20.10
C ALA A 589 11.55 -0.72 19.54
N GLY A 590 10.85 -1.60 18.80
CA GLY A 590 11.46 -2.72 18.08
C GLY A 590 12.34 -2.31 16.88
N LYS A 591 12.51 -1.00 16.62
CA LYS A 591 13.32 -0.40 15.56
C LYS A 591 14.33 0.62 16.08
N GLY A 592 14.64 0.56 17.37
CA GLY A 592 15.67 1.42 17.99
C GLY A 592 15.25 2.87 18.26
N ILE A 593 13.97 3.24 18.07
CA ILE A 593 13.49 4.62 18.29
C ILE A 593 13.22 4.86 19.79
N GLN A 594 13.77 5.94 20.36
CA GLN A 594 13.42 6.43 21.70
C GLN A 594 11.94 6.83 21.82
N VAL A 595 11.18 6.02 22.57
CA VAL A 595 9.77 6.29 22.91
C VAL A 595 9.62 6.57 24.40
N GLN A 596 8.89 7.64 24.74
CA GLN A 596 8.50 7.97 26.12
C GLN A 596 6.98 8.01 26.28
N GLU A 597 6.49 7.57 27.44
CA GLU A 597 5.08 7.57 27.78
C GLU A 597 4.82 8.51 28.95
N GLN A 598 3.78 9.34 28.83
CA GLN A 598 3.31 10.15 29.94
C GLN A 598 1.78 10.16 29.98
N THR A 599 1.23 9.80 31.14
CA THR A 599 -0.17 10.05 31.46
C THR A 599 -0.33 11.51 31.86
N VAL A 600 -1.29 12.21 31.25
CA VAL A 600 -1.62 13.59 31.61
C VAL A 600 -2.58 13.57 32.80
N ASP A 601 -2.26 14.37 33.83
CA ASP A 601 -3.14 14.52 34.99
C ASP A 601 -4.48 15.15 34.55
N PRO A 602 -5.61 14.72 35.14
CA PRO A 602 -6.89 15.36 34.86
C PRO A 602 -6.84 16.85 35.20
N PRO A 603 -7.59 17.71 34.48
CA PRO A 603 -7.75 19.11 34.85
C PRO A 603 -8.18 19.21 36.32
N ASP A 604 -7.56 20.13 37.07
CA ASP A 604 -7.84 20.36 38.48
C ASP A 604 -9.29 20.88 38.59
N ASP A 605 -10.22 19.99 38.91
CA ASP A 605 -11.60 20.37 39.26
C ASP A 605 -11.52 21.15 40.57
N GLY A 606 -11.56 22.48 40.45
CA GLY A 606 -11.66 23.36 41.60
C GLY A 606 -12.85 22.99 42.47
N ASP A 607 -12.55 22.83 43.76
CA ASP A 607 -13.44 22.68 44.91
C ASP A 607 -14.05 21.29 45.18
N GLU A 608 -13.34 20.49 46.00
CA GLU A 608 -13.91 19.94 47.24
C GLU A 608 -12.77 19.69 48.26
N GLU A 609 -12.47 20.70 49.08
CA GLU A 609 -11.75 20.50 50.36
C GLU A 609 -12.54 19.49 51.20
N THR A 610 -12.04 18.26 51.30
CA THR A 610 -12.35 17.38 52.42
C THR A 610 -11.05 16.98 53.11
N ASP A 611 -10.76 17.72 54.19
CA ASP A 611 -9.82 17.32 55.23
C ASP A 611 -10.17 15.92 55.76
N ALA A 612 -9.28 14.96 55.55
CA ALA A 612 -9.22 13.74 56.36
C ALA A 612 -7.80 13.14 56.35
N GLU A 613 -7.04 13.56 57.37
CA GLU A 613 -6.07 12.80 58.16
C GLU A 613 -5.06 11.87 57.45
N ALA A 614 -3.80 12.30 57.49
CA ALA A 614 -2.63 11.51 57.20
C ALA A 614 -2.33 10.46 58.31
N GLU A 615 -2.11 9.21 57.90
CA GLU A 615 -1.22 8.27 58.61
C GLU A 615 -0.32 7.49 57.63
N PRO A 616 0.92 7.14 58.04
CA PRO A 616 2.04 6.89 57.13
C PRO A 616 2.17 5.44 56.67
N SER A 617 2.70 5.25 55.46
CA SER A 617 3.00 3.96 54.86
C SER A 617 4.21 3.26 55.50
N VAL A 618 4.05 1.95 55.69
CA VAL A 618 5.02 1.03 56.28
C VAL A 618 5.95 0.44 55.21
N LYS A 619 7.25 0.59 55.47
CA LYS A 619 8.41 -0.28 55.18
C LYS A 619 8.32 -1.35 54.08
N SER A 620 9.28 -1.32 53.17
CA SER A 620 9.87 -2.52 52.56
C SER A 620 11.29 -2.72 53.12
N GLU A 621 11.51 -3.88 53.73
CA GLU A 621 12.76 -4.35 54.31
C GLU A 621 13.69 -4.96 53.25
N GLU A 622 14.98 -4.72 53.44
CA GLU A 622 16.10 -5.48 52.90
C GLU A 622 16.11 -6.90 53.48
N GLU A 623 16.41 -7.91 52.66
CA GLU A 623 17.03 -9.15 53.15
C GLU A 623 18.31 -9.44 52.36
N ARG A 624 19.40 -9.52 53.13
CA ARG A 624 20.74 -9.99 52.77
C ARG A 624 20.86 -11.48 53.09
N ALA A 625 21.67 -12.19 52.31
CA ALA A 625 22.45 -13.38 52.68
C ALA A 625 23.38 -13.69 51.48
N ASP A 626 24.66 -14.01 51.55
CA ASP A 626 25.61 -14.22 52.65
C ASP A 626 27.04 -14.06 52.07
N ASP A 627 27.98 -13.61 52.91
CA ASP A 627 29.44 -13.65 52.71
C ASP A 627 29.97 -15.03 53.16
N GLU A 628 30.87 -15.65 52.38
CA GLU A 628 31.97 -16.47 52.91
C GLU A 628 33.23 -16.34 52.01
N ASP A 629 34.27 -15.73 52.60
CA ASP A 629 35.71 -16.05 52.56
C ASP A 629 36.35 -16.72 51.32
N GLU A 630 37.37 -16.10 50.71
CA GLU A 630 38.79 -16.47 50.91
C GLU A 630 39.77 -15.72 49.96
N SER A 631 40.79 -15.12 50.58
CA SER A 631 42.21 -15.08 50.15
C SER A 631 42.72 -14.19 48.99
N ASP A 632 43.85 -13.56 49.32
CA ASP A 632 45.01 -13.16 48.50
C ASP A 632 44.96 -11.94 47.54
N ARG A 633 45.63 -10.87 48.02
CA ARG A 633 46.49 -9.98 47.21
C ARG A 633 47.80 -10.73 46.84
N PRO A 634 48.77 -10.19 46.06
CA PRO A 634 48.86 -8.86 45.45
C PRO A 634 49.48 -8.83 44.02
N ASP A 635 49.64 -7.60 43.52
CA ASP A 635 50.70 -7.09 42.63
C ASP A 635 50.83 -7.57 41.18
N GLU A 636 50.90 -6.55 40.30
CA GLU A 636 51.87 -6.29 39.21
C GLU A 636 51.12 -5.69 38.00
N ASP A 637 51.22 -4.38 37.78
CA ASP A 637 52.32 -3.63 37.13
C ASP A 637 52.19 -3.59 35.60
N GLU A 638 52.60 -2.45 35.05
CA GLU A 638 52.89 -2.15 33.65
C GLU A 638 51.70 -2.05 32.66
N SER A 639 51.29 -0.86 32.24
CA SER A 639 51.94 0.06 31.29
C SER A 639 51.79 -0.33 29.80
N VAL A 640 51.38 0.69 29.02
CA VAL A 640 51.59 0.89 27.57
C VAL A 640 50.83 -0.03 26.61
N ALA A 641 49.76 0.50 26.00
CA ALA A 641 49.74 0.98 24.60
C ALA A 641 48.38 1.61 24.27
#